data_AF-A0A949BIL5-F1
#
_entry.id   AF-A0A949BIL5-F1
#
_cell.length_a   1.000
_cell.length_b   1.000
_cell.length_c   1.000
_cell.angle_alpha   90.00
_cell.angle_beta   90.00
_cell.angle_gamma   90.00
#
_symmetry.space_group_name_H-M   'P 1'
#
loop_
_entity.id
_entity.type
_entity.pdbx_description
1 polymer ?
#
loop_
_entity_poly.entity_id
_entity_poly.type
_entity_poly.pdbx_seq_one_letter_code
_entity_poly.pdbx_strand_id
1 'polypeptide(L)'
;MARRKIAIDGNTAAAYVAHATNEVIAIYPITPSSGIGEMADEKSAKGQVNIWGQVPVVSELQSEGGASGAVHGALSAGSLTTTFTASQGLLLMIPNMFKIAGELTPAVFYVTARSLAAHALSIFCDHSDVMAVRSTGFAILFAASVQEVMDLSLVAQAATLESRVPFVMTFDGFRTSHEIQKVEELTFDDMRALIKDDLVMAHRKRALTPDRPTIKGTSQNPDVFFQERETVNRFYDKTPAAVQEAMDRFAEQVGRKYKLFDYYGVADAEHIIVIMGSGAGAVQETVADLNKQGKKVGMVNVRLYRPFSVKDFINALPATTKSIAVLDRTKEPGAIGEPLYLDVRSAIGEALEKGFAAFKSWPKIIGGRYGLGSKEFNPCMVKAVFENLALAQPKNHFTVGINDDVTNTSLVTDSCYTAEDAQTFRGVFYGLGADGTVGANKNSIKIIGDLTENYVQGFFVYDSKKAGSMTISHLRFGKNPIKSTYLIQKANFIACHNFSFLEKYDMLSFAEPNATFLLASPYGKDEVWDKIPREVQQVIIDKKLKFYVLKAFDLADEIGLGSRINVIMQTAFFKISNIVPIDKAVAAIKDSIKKTYGKKGEKVVDMNNKAVDRALQSLEQVIVPNKATSKIAIPAVVPEDAPEFVRNVTARIIAGKGDDIPVSAFPIDGTFPTATSQYEKRNIALQVPEWIPEVCIQCGQCSFVCPHAVIRMKIYDKDILKDAPEGFKHTPAKGKGLERKEFSLQIAPEDCTGCGACVNKCPVFEKGADGKPTQKKAINMVAQPPIRAREKKNFEFFLSIPDMKIKELPFAITTVKGSQLMRPLFEFSGACAGCGETPYVKLLTQLFGDRALIANATGCSSIYGGNLPTTPYCVRSDGKGPSWSNSLFEDNAEFGFGMRLSVDQITEKAQLLLKKIRQDKNLSSQSALIDEILAAVQKTHEQIEDQRERVEKLKVPLAKVKGPAGQELLEIADYLVAKSVWILGGDGWAYDIGYGGLDHVLASGKNVNVLVLDTEVYSNTGGQMSKATPMGAIAKFAAAGKPLFKKDLALLAVTYGSIYIARIAMGANPAQAQKAFIEAEQYSGPSMIIAYSHCIAHGINMTGGMDQQQKAVQSGYWPLFRFNPDLMKEGKNPLQLDSKAPGIPLEDYIYNETRFKALEEMAPERAAMFLKLSQEEVNRRFKMYEHMAKMDYGKTA
;
A
#
# COMPACT_ATOMS: atom_id res chain seq x y z
N MET A 1 42.17 -8.78 -1.40
CA MET A 1 41.56 -9.02 -2.73
C MET A 1 40.55 -7.92 -3.02
N ALA A 2 40.38 -7.52 -4.28
CA ALA A 2 39.37 -6.50 -4.63
C ALA A 2 37.96 -7.10 -4.50
N ARG A 3 37.09 -6.46 -3.71
CA ARG A 3 35.70 -6.91 -3.52
C ARG A 3 34.84 -6.57 -4.72
N ARG A 4 33.80 -7.38 -4.97
CA ARG A 4 32.86 -7.15 -6.06
C ARG A 4 32.02 -5.91 -5.76
N LYS A 5 31.90 -5.01 -6.75
CA LYS A 5 30.96 -3.88 -6.68
C LYS A 5 29.66 -4.24 -7.39
N ILE A 6 28.51 -4.04 -6.75
CA ILE A 6 27.19 -4.39 -7.28
C ILE A 6 26.18 -3.27 -7.01
N ALA A 7 25.20 -3.09 -7.92
CA ALA A 7 24.11 -2.15 -7.73
C ALA A 7 22.88 -2.85 -7.12
N ILE A 8 22.65 -2.62 -5.83
CA ILE A 8 21.57 -3.23 -5.04
C ILE A 8 20.92 -2.21 -4.09
N ASP A 9 19.78 -2.56 -3.51
CA ASP A 9 19.10 -1.74 -2.49
C ASP A 9 19.41 -2.19 -1.05
N GLY A 10 19.00 -1.37 -0.08
CA GLY A 10 19.22 -1.65 1.35
C GLY A 10 18.60 -2.97 1.81
N ASN A 11 17.40 -3.30 1.32
CA ASN A 11 16.78 -4.59 1.63
C ASN A 11 17.62 -5.77 1.14
N THR A 12 18.19 -5.68 -0.07
CA THR A 12 19.04 -6.72 -0.64
C THR A 12 20.34 -6.86 0.15
N ALA A 13 20.93 -5.74 0.57
CA ALA A 13 22.12 -5.72 1.42
C ALA A 13 21.87 -6.41 2.77
N ALA A 14 20.74 -6.11 3.43
CA ALA A 14 20.36 -6.74 4.69
C ALA A 14 20.09 -8.25 4.51
N ALA A 15 19.30 -8.63 3.50
CA ALA A 15 18.96 -10.03 3.23
C ALA A 15 20.21 -10.89 2.95
N TYR A 16 21.19 -10.32 2.25
CA TYR A 16 22.44 -11.00 1.93
C TYR A 16 23.21 -11.42 3.19
N VAL A 17 23.37 -10.50 4.15
CA VAL A 17 24.06 -10.80 5.40
C VAL A 17 23.20 -11.67 6.32
N ALA A 18 21.91 -11.31 6.49
CA ALA A 18 21.01 -12.02 7.40
C ALA A 18 20.86 -13.50 7.04
N HIS A 19 20.72 -13.82 5.75
CA HIS A 19 20.65 -15.21 5.27
C HIS A 19 21.97 -15.95 5.49
N ALA A 20 23.10 -15.29 5.24
CA ALA A 20 24.41 -15.91 5.36
C ALA A 20 24.82 -16.19 6.83
N THR A 21 24.29 -15.45 7.81
CA THR A 21 24.72 -15.54 9.22
C THR A 21 23.68 -16.17 10.16
N ASN A 22 22.56 -16.71 9.66
CA ASN A 22 21.52 -17.32 10.50
C ASN A 22 21.14 -18.73 10.02
N GLU A 23 20.50 -19.48 10.91
CA GLU A 23 20.03 -20.85 10.68
C GLU A 23 18.51 -20.89 10.55
N VAL A 24 17.81 -20.05 11.31
CA VAL A 24 16.35 -19.91 11.30
C VAL A 24 15.96 -18.45 11.02
N ILE A 25 14.96 -18.25 10.18
CA ILE A 25 14.44 -16.95 9.78
C ILE A 25 12.92 -17.00 9.88
N ALA A 26 12.36 -16.45 10.95
CA ALA A 26 10.92 -16.41 11.20
C ALA A 26 10.37 -15.04 10.79
N ILE A 27 9.38 -15.00 9.90
CA ILE A 27 8.97 -13.77 9.21
C ILE A 27 7.46 -13.56 9.15
N TYR A 28 7.07 -12.33 8.88
CA TYR A 28 5.75 -11.93 8.45
C TYR A 28 5.87 -10.70 7.52
N PRO A 29 5.08 -10.57 6.45
CA PRO A 29 5.26 -9.47 5.49
C PRO A 29 4.66 -8.16 5.97
N ILE A 30 5.51 -7.14 6.03
CA ILE A 30 5.11 -5.75 6.21
C ILE A 30 6.00 -4.81 5.40
N THR A 31 5.39 -3.98 4.55
CA THR A 31 6.11 -2.93 3.79
C THR A 31 6.77 -1.94 4.76
N PRO A 32 8.01 -1.48 4.53
CA PRO A 32 8.91 -1.80 3.40
C PRO A 32 9.91 -2.95 3.66
N SER A 33 9.72 -3.78 4.69
CA SER A 33 10.64 -4.85 5.09
C SER A 33 10.45 -6.18 4.34
N SER A 34 9.27 -6.41 3.73
CA SER A 34 8.92 -7.68 3.10
C SER A 34 9.97 -8.21 2.13
N GLY A 35 10.60 -7.32 1.34
CA GLY A 35 11.63 -7.70 0.37
C GLY A 35 12.80 -8.49 0.98
N ILE A 36 13.16 -8.22 2.24
CA ILE A 36 14.24 -8.94 2.94
C ILE A 36 13.87 -10.42 3.12
N GLY A 37 12.67 -10.68 3.64
CA GLY A 37 12.16 -12.04 3.81
C GLY A 37 11.99 -12.77 2.48
N GLU A 38 11.52 -12.07 1.44
CA GLU A 38 11.29 -12.66 0.13
C GLU A 38 12.60 -13.15 -0.48
N MET A 39 13.65 -12.35 -0.37
CA MET A 39 14.97 -12.74 -0.84
C MET A 39 15.56 -13.87 -0.02
N ALA A 40 15.34 -13.90 1.30
CA ALA A 40 15.77 -15.03 2.13
C ALA A 40 15.08 -16.34 1.71
N ASP A 41 13.76 -16.33 1.49
CA ASP A 41 13.00 -17.49 0.99
C ASP A 41 13.51 -17.94 -0.39
N GLU A 42 13.67 -17.01 -1.33
CA GLU A 42 14.18 -17.30 -2.67
C GLU A 42 15.60 -17.91 -2.64
N LYS A 43 16.46 -17.50 -1.70
CA LYS A 43 17.80 -18.06 -1.52
C LYS A 43 17.74 -19.47 -0.95
N SER A 44 16.95 -19.71 0.08
CA SER A 44 16.77 -21.04 0.68
C SER A 44 16.10 -22.02 -0.28
N ALA A 45 15.11 -21.59 -1.06
CA ALA A 45 14.47 -22.39 -2.10
C ALA A 45 15.44 -22.81 -3.22
N LYS A 46 16.49 -22.02 -3.49
CA LYS A 46 17.58 -22.34 -4.42
C LYS A 46 18.69 -23.19 -3.80
N GLY A 47 18.56 -23.58 -2.54
CA GLY A 47 19.58 -24.35 -1.82
C GLY A 47 20.84 -23.54 -1.49
N GLN A 48 20.76 -22.20 -1.44
CA GLN A 48 21.91 -21.40 -1.00
C GLN A 48 22.20 -21.65 0.47
N VAL A 49 23.46 -21.94 0.77
CA VAL A 49 23.92 -22.24 2.13
C VAL A 49 24.37 -20.96 2.85
N ASN A 50 24.30 -20.98 4.18
CA ASN A 50 24.91 -19.99 5.06
C ASN A 50 26.43 -20.23 5.22
N ILE A 51 27.11 -19.42 6.03
CA ILE A 51 28.56 -19.54 6.24
C ILE A 51 29.00 -20.88 6.85
N TRP A 52 28.08 -21.66 7.44
CA TRP A 52 28.34 -23.00 7.97
C TRP A 52 27.96 -24.14 7.02
N GLY A 53 27.53 -23.84 5.79
CA GLY A 53 27.20 -24.86 4.80
C GLY A 53 25.79 -25.46 4.93
N GLN A 54 24.93 -24.87 5.77
CA GLN A 54 23.54 -25.29 5.95
C GLN A 54 22.59 -24.32 5.23
N VAL A 55 21.51 -24.83 4.63
CA VAL A 55 20.46 -23.98 4.05
C VAL A 55 19.58 -23.43 5.20
N PRO A 56 19.46 -22.10 5.37
CA PRO A 56 18.61 -21.52 6.41
C PRO A 56 17.14 -21.89 6.22
N VAL A 57 16.44 -22.14 7.34
CA VAL A 57 14.98 -22.37 7.34
C VAL A 57 14.27 -21.03 7.38
N VAL A 58 13.45 -20.74 6.36
CA VAL A 58 12.59 -19.56 6.32
C VAL A 58 11.15 -20.00 6.58
N SER A 59 10.51 -19.43 7.60
CA SER A 59 9.14 -19.76 7.96
C SER A 59 8.30 -18.50 8.12
N GLU A 60 7.20 -18.42 7.37
CA GLU A 60 6.17 -17.40 7.58
C GLU A 60 5.23 -17.82 8.72
N LEU A 61 4.81 -16.84 9.54
CA LEU A 61 3.88 -17.01 10.64
C LEU A 61 2.56 -16.28 10.35
N GLN A 62 1.59 -16.33 11.27
CA GLN A 62 0.30 -15.67 11.12
C GLN A 62 0.32 -14.15 11.39
N SER A 63 1.34 -13.68 12.10
CA SER A 63 1.56 -12.27 12.45
C SER A 63 3.01 -12.07 12.93
N GLU A 64 3.46 -10.82 13.06
CA GLU A 64 4.74 -10.48 13.68
C GLU A 64 4.81 -10.90 15.15
N GLY A 65 3.69 -10.89 15.87
CA GLY A 65 3.61 -11.45 17.22
C GLY A 65 3.95 -12.95 17.24
N GLY A 66 3.41 -13.71 16.28
CA GLY A 66 3.77 -15.11 16.07
C GLY A 66 5.23 -15.30 15.65
N ALA A 67 5.73 -14.47 14.72
CA ALA A 67 7.11 -14.51 14.27
C ALA A 67 8.09 -14.26 15.41
N SER A 68 7.88 -13.25 16.24
CA SER A 68 8.75 -12.98 17.41
C SER A 68 8.74 -14.09 18.46
N GLY A 69 7.60 -14.75 18.66
CA GLY A 69 7.52 -15.93 19.53
C GLY A 69 8.29 -17.13 18.96
N ALA A 70 8.20 -17.35 17.64
CA ALA A 70 9.00 -18.37 16.97
C ALA A 70 10.51 -18.06 17.03
N VAL A 71 10.90 -16.79 16.89
CA VAL A 71 12.29 -16.35 17.11
C VAL A 71 12.73 -16.69 18.52
N HIS A 72 11.96 -16.30 19.54
CA HIS A 72 12.30 -16.59 20.94
C HIS A 72 12.46 -18.09 21.20
N GLY A 73 11.56 -18.92 20.67
CA GLY A 73 11.64 -20.39 20.78
C GLY A 73 12.89 -20.98 20.12
N ALA A 74 13.18 -20.59 18.87
CA ALA A 74 14.35 -21.08 18.12
C ALA A 74 15.68 -20.68 18.76
N LEU A 75 15.77 -19.43 19.24
CA LEU A 75 16.92 -18.94 20.00
C LEU A 75 17.10 -19.71 21.31
N SER A 76 16.02 -19.97 22.03
CA SER A 76 16.03 -20.73 23.29
C SER A 76 16.45 -22.18 23.07
N ALA A 77 16.18 -22.75 21.90
CA ALA A 77 16.62 -24.08 21.46
C ALA A 77 18.05 -24.09 20.85
N GLY A 78 18.72 -22.93 20.79
CA GLY A 78 20.15 -22.84 20.43
C GLY A 78 20.46 -22.52 18.97
N SER A 79 19.45 -22.27 18.13
CA SER A 79 19.68 -21.85 16.74
C SER A 79 19.96 -20.35 16.66
N LEU A 80 20.84 -19.93 15.75
CA LEU A 80 20.98 -18.51 15.39
C LEU A 80 19.78 -18.10 14.55
N THR A 81 19.04 -17.11 15.06
CA THR A 81 17.72 -16.77 14.52
C THR A 81 17.56 -15.27 14.32
N THR A 82 16.90 -14.90 13.22
CA THR A 82 16.60 -13.50 12.88
C THR A 82 15.15 -13.33 12.39
N THR A 83 14.73 -12.07 12.26
CA THR A 83 13.45 -11.65 11.69
C THR A 83 13.59 -10.28 11.01
N PHE A 84 12.59 -9.93 10.20
CA PHE A 84 12.49 -8.68 9.45
C PHE A 84 11.13 -8.04 9.71
N THR A 85 11.09 -6.77 10.08
CA THR A 85 9.82 -6.10 10.42
C THR A 85 9.90 -4.57 10.26
N ALA A 86 8.78 -3.88 10.50
CA ALA A 86 8.66 -2.42 10.50
C ALA A 86 7.35 -2.00 11.21
N SER A 87 7.26 -0.74 11.67
CA SER A 87 5.99 -0.10 12.06
C SER A 87 5.13 -0.95 13.01
N GLN A 88 3.85 -1.16 12.68
CA GLN A 88 2.90 -1.96 13.44
C GLN A 88 3.43 -3.36 13.76
N GLY A 89 4.14 -3.97 12.81
CA GLY A 89 4.73 -5.27 12.99
C GLY A 89 5.75 -5.30 14.13
N LEU A 90 6.57 -4.26 14.26
CA LEU A 90 7.52 -4.15 15.36
C LEU A 90 6.81 -3.98 16.71
N LEU A 91 5.68 -3.25 16.77
CA LEU A 91 4.89 -3.12 18.00
C LEU A 91 4.38 -4.48 18.50
N LEU A 92 3.94 -5.35 17.58
CA LEU A 92 3.48 -6.71 17.92
C LEU A 92 4.61 -7.61 18.44
N MET A 93 5.88 -7.25 18.24
CA MET A 93 7.03 -8.00 18.73
C MET A 93 7.49 -7.58 20.14
N ILE A 94 7.04 -6.42 20.65
CA ILE A 94 7.50 -5.84 21.93
C ILE A 94 7.48 -6.84 23.10
N PRO A 95 6.40 -7.64 23.31
CA PRO A 95 6.36 -8.57 24.44
C PRO A 95 7.51 -9.59 24.41
N ASN A 96 7.82 -10.15 23.23
CA ASN A 96 8.92 -11.10 23.06
C ASN A 96 10.29 -10.42 23.08
N MET A 97 10.40 -9.15 22.68
CA MET A 97 11.66 -8.40 22.80
C MET A 97 12.11 -8.29 24.27
N PHE A 98 11.21 -7.99 25.21
CA PHE A 98 11.57 -8.01 26.64
C PHE A 98 12.08 -9.38 27.10
N LYS A 99 11.49 -10.47 26.61
CA LYS A 99 11.89 -11.84 26.92
C LYS A 99 13.28 -12.18 26.35
N ILE A 100 13.50 -11.93 25.07
CA ILE A 100 14.78 -12.22 24.39
C ILE A 100 15.93 -11.43 25.03
N ALA A 101 15.71 -10.15 25.34
CA ALA A 101 16.71 -9.29 26.00
C ALA A 101 16.95 -9.69 27.47
N GLY A 102 15.88 -9.99 28.21
CA GLY A 102 15.97 -10.44 29.61
C GLY A 102 16.70 -11.78 29.76
N GLU A 103 16.62 -12.64 28.75
CA GLU A 103 17.30 -13.94 28.74
C GLU A 103 18.73 -13.86 28.17
N LEU A 104 19.23 -12.66 27.83
CA LEU A 104 20.58 -12.40 27.29
C LEU A 104 20.92 -13.37 26.15
N THR A 105 20.06 -13.34 25.13
CA THR A 105 20.12 -14.25 23.99
C THR A 105 20.49 -13.48 22.72
N PRO A 106 21.61 -13.83 22.05
CA PRO A 106 22.07 -13.16 20.82
C PRO A 106 21.03 -13.25 19.70
N ALA A 107 20.66 -12.12 19.11
CA ALA A 107 19.74 -12.04 17.97
C ALA A 107 19.89 -10.69 17.27
N VAL A 108 19.54 -10.63 15.98
CA VAL A 108 19.43 -9.36 15.25
C VAL A 108 18.06 -9.30 14.58
N PHE A 109 17.30 -8.25 14.88
CA PHE A 109 16.05 -7.91 14.21
C PHE A 109 16.37 -6.81 13.20
N TYR A 110 16.11 -7.04 11.92
CA TYR A 110 16.31 -6.01 10.91
C TYR A 110 15.02 -5.21 10.73
N VAL A 111 15.12 -3.91 10.99
CA VAL A 111 13.96 -3.01 10.98
C VAL A 111 14.13 -1.97 9.89
N THR A 112 13.21 -1.97 8.93
CA THR A 112 13.12 -0.85 7.97
C THR A 112 12.22 0.23 8.58
N ALA A 113 12.80 1.18 9.31
CA ALA A 113 12.08 2.14 10.14
C ALA A 113 10.95 2.83 9.36
N ARG A 114 9.74 2.78 9.91
CA ARG A 114 8.49 3.21 9.28
C ARG A 114 7.55 3.85 10.31
N SER A 115 6.83 4.88 9.87
CA SER A 115 5.78 5.55 10.63
C SER A 115 4.77 4.58 11.25
N LEU A 116 4.41 4.83 12.52
CA LEU A 116 3.24 4.24 13.15
C LEU A 116 1.94 4.91 12.65
N ALA A 117 0.88 4.12 12.51
CA ALA A 117 -0.47 4.60 12.24
C ALA A 117 -1.02 5.33 13.48
N ALA A 118 -1.36 6.61 13.30
CA ALA A 118 -1.92 7.47 14.35
C ALA A 118 -3.24 8.10 13.85
N HIS A 119 -3.19 9.33 13.32
CA HIS A 119 -4.33 9.94 12.62
C HIS A 119 -4.59 9.32 11.23
N ALA A 120 -3.55 8.69 10.65
CA ALA A 120 -3.58 8.01 9.38
C ALA A 120 -2.48 6.94 9.32
N LEU A 121 -2.65 5.96 8.43
CA LEU A 121 -1.62 5.01 8.06
C LEU A 121 -0.55 5.68 7.18
N SER A 122 0.73 5.44 7.47
CA SER A 122 1.84 5.74 6.57
C SER A 122 2.68 4.50 6.36
N ILE A 123 2.99 4.18 5.09
CA ILE A 123 3.95 3.13 4.74
C ILE A 123 5.40 3.63 4.77
N PHE A 124 5.58 4.94 4.92
CA PHE A 124 6.82 5.65 4.69
C PHE A 124 7.64 5.81 5.98
N CYS A 125 8.88 6.27 5.84
CA CYS A 125 9.86 6.25 6.91
C CYS A 125 9.68 7.38 7.91
N ASP A 126 9.65 6.99 9.17
CA ASP A 126 10.22 7.74 10.28
C ASP A 126 10.67 6.72 11.34
N HIS A 127 11.16 7.19 12.49
CA HIS A 127 11.73 6.35 13.55
C HIS A 127 10.72 6.06 14.68
N SER A 128 9.44 6.37 14.53
CA SER A 128 8.43 6.20 15.59
C SER A 128 8.32 4.75 16.07
N ASP A 129 8.48 3.78 15.18
CA ASP A 129 8.49 2.35 15.49
C ASP A 129 9.74 1.94 16.30
N VAL A 130 10.93 2.32 15.87
CA VAL A 130 12.18 2.05 16.59
C VAL A 130 12.19 2.74 17.95
N MET A 131 11.67 3.96 18.04
CA MET A 131 11.60 4.70 19.30
C MET A 131 10.59 4.08 20.27
N ALA A 132 9.56 3.39 19.79
CA ALA A 132 8.61 2.67 20.64
C ALA A 132 9.24 1.45 21.34
N VAL A 133 10.35 0.90 20.81
CA VAL A 133 11.02 -0.29 21.39
C VAL A 133 12.30 0.02 22.17
N ARG A 134 12.63 1.31 22.37
CA ARG A 134 13.88 1.75 23.03
C ARG A 134 14.05 1.30 24.48
N SER A 135 12.97 0.88 25.14
CA SER A 135 12.93 0.41 26.53
C SER A 135 13.02 -1.12 26.68
N THR A 136 12.97 -1.87 25.58
CA THR A 136 12.89 -3.34 25.60
C THR A 136 14.17 -4.04 26.10
N GLY A 137 15.30 -3.32 26.11
CA GLY A 137 16.63 -3.89 26.36
C GLY A 137 17.36 -4.34 25.09
N PHE A 138 16.80 -4.13 23.91
CA PHE A 138 17.57 -4.33 22.67
C PHE A 138 18.61 -3.20 22.50
N ALA A 139 19.80 -3.56 22.02
CA ALA A 139 20.71 -2.59 21.43
C ALA A 139 20.12 -2.08 20.11
N ILE A 140 20.35 -0.81 19.74
CA ILE A 140 19.78 -0.20 18.54
C ILE A 140 20.91 0.43 17.73
N LEU A 141 21.12 -0.08 16.51
CA LEU A 141 22.18 0.31 15.59
C LEU A 141 21.59 0.85 14.28
N PHE A 142 21.97 2.08 13.89
CA PHE A 142 21.47 2.78 12.69
C PHE A 142 22.46 2.75 11.53
N ALA A 143 22.00 2.32 10.35
CA ALA A 143 22.67 2.54 9.07
C ALA A 143 22.05 3.75 8.32
N ALA A 144 22.91 4.60 7.77
CA ALA A 144 22.54 5.81 7.04
C ALA A 144 22.62 5.67 5.51
N SER A 145 23.13 4.55 4.98
CA SER A 145 23.23 4.30 3.54
C SER A 145 23.16 2.81 3.22
N VAL A 146 22.97 2.45 1.95
CA VAL A 146 22.89 1.05 1.49
C VAL A 146 24.17 0.28 1.81
N GLN A 147 25.35 0.90 1.65
CA GLN A 147 26.63 0.29 2.03
C GLN A 147 26.69 0.01 3.54
N GLU A 148 26.27 0.98 4.36
CA GLU A 148 26.24 0.81 5.81
C GLU A 148 25.24 -0.25 6.26
N VAL A 149 24.12 -0.45 5.54
CA VAL A 149 23.21 -1.55 5.82
C VAL A 149 23.95 -2.88 5.72
N MET A 150 24.74 -3.10 4.68
CA MET A 150 25.52 -4.34 4.54
C MET A 150 26.54 -4.48 5.67
N ASP A 151 27.31 -3.44 5.92
CA ASP A 151 28.45 -3.47 6.83
C ASP A 151 28.00 -3.63 8.29
N LEU A 152 27.05 -2.79 8.72
CA LEU A 152 26.55 -2.78 10.09
C LEU A 152 25.64 -3.98 10.39
N SER A 153 25.06 -4.62 9.38
CA SER A 153 24.39 -5.92 9.55
C SER A 153 25.35 -6.99 10.05
N LEU A 154 26.57 -7.04 9.51
CA LEU A 154 27.58 -8.02 9.93
C LEU A 154 28.17 -7.63 11.31
N VAL A 155 28.41 -6.33 11.54
CA VAL A 155 28.84 -5.82 12.86
C VAL A 155 27.82 -6.16 13.94
N ALA A 156 26.52 -5.98 13.70
CA ALA A 156 25.46 -6.32 14.66
C ALA A 156 25.46 -7.82 14.99
N GLN A 157 25.65 -8.69 14.00
CA GLN A 157 25.72 -10.15 14.19
C GLN A 157 26.94 -10.55 15.03
N ALA A 158 28.11 -9.95 14.79
CA ALA A 158 29.29 -10.20 15.61
C ALA A 158 29.12 -9.67 17.04
N ALA A 159 28.63 -8.43 17.17
CA ALA A 159 28.49 -7.77 18.46
C ALA A 159 27.43 -8.43 19.37
N THR A 160 26.31 -8.92 18.81
CA THR A 160 25.28 -9.61 19.61
C THR A 160 25.79 -10.92 20.20
N LEU A 161 26.67 -11.64 19.50
CA LEU A 161 27.29 -12.86 20.01
C LEU A 161 28.27 -12.57 21.16
N GLU A 162 29.00 -11.44 21.08
CA GLU A 162 29.96 -11.01 22.08
C GLU A 162 29.30 -10.44 23.34
N SER A 163 28.32 -9.55 23.17
CA SER A 163 27.62 -8.90 24.29
C SER A 163 26.52 -9.76 24.89
N ARG A 164 25.99 -10.73 24.13
CA ARG A 164 24.74 -11.45 24.39
C ARG A 164 23.48 -10.60 24.43
N VAL A 165 23.59 -9.30 24.14
CA VAL A 165 22.47 -8.38 24.05
C VAL A 165 21.91 -8.49 22.61
N PRO A 166 20.59 -8.67 22.43
CA PRO A 166 19.99 -8.69 21.10
C PRO A 166 19.96 -7.28 20.49
N PHE A 167 20.00 -7.20 19.15
CA PHE A 167 20.10 -5.95 18.40
C PHE A 167 18.88 -5.71 17.52
N VAL A 168 18.44 -4.46 17.46
CA VAL A 168 17.70 -3.89 16.33
C VAL A 168 18.73 -3.27 15.39
N MET A 169 18.91 -3.86 14.21
CA MET A 169 19.67 -3.25 13.12
C MET A 169 18.69 -2.51 12.22
N THR A 170 18.72 -1.17 12.28
CA THR A 170 17.70 -0.33 11.66
C THR A 170 18.24 0.59 10.56
N PHE A 171 17.41 0.83 9.56
CA PHE A 171 17.66 1.77 8.47
C PHE A 171 16.34 2.30 7.90
N ASP A 172 16.40 3.52 7.37
CA ASP A 172 15.21 4.27 6.97
C ASP A 172 14.42 3.57 5.84
N GLY A 173 13.15 3.26 6.10
CA GLY A 173 12.22 2.64 5.15
C GLY A 173 12.03 3.46 3.88
N PHE A 174 12.02 2.81 2.72
CA PHE A 174 12.11 3.43 1.39
C PHE A 174 13.42 4.19 1.16
N ARG A 175 13.70 5.24 1.93
CA ARG A 175 14.82 6.18 1.72
C ARG A 175 16.17 5.49 1.66
N THR A 176 16.37 4.44 2.46
CA THR A 176 17.53 3.54 2.37
C THR A 176 17.13 2.16 1.89
N SER A 177 15.99 1.62 2.36
CA SER A 177 15.63 0.24 2.07
C SER A 177 15.34 -0.05 0.58
N HIS A 178 14.89 0.95 -0.18
CA HIS A 178 14.55 0.87 -1.61
C HIS A 178 15.43 1.75 -2.51
N GLU A 179 16.36 2.51 -1.93
CA GLU A 179 17.36 3.23 -2.70
C GLU A 179 18.38 2.23 -3.25
N ILE A 180 18.63 2.27 -4.56
CA ILE A 180 19.65 1.45 -5.20
C ILE A 180 20.95 2.24 -5.19
N GLN A 181 22.04 1.64 -4.69
CA GLN A 181 23.40 2.18 -4.78
C GLN A 181 24.40 1.13 -5.27
N LYS A 182 25.51 1.58 -5.86
CA LYS A 182 26.70 0.73 -6.08
C LYS A 182 27.44 0.53 -4.76
N VAL A 183 27.43 -0.69 -4.25
CA VAL A 183 28.06 -1.10 -2.98
C VAL A 183 29.16 -2.12 -3.21
N GLU A 184 30.12 -2.16 -2.31
CA GLU A 184 31.11 -3.24 -2.19
C GLU A 184 30.51 -4.40 -1.40
N GLU A 185 30.26 -5.51 -2.08
CA GLU A 185 29.67 -6.73 -1.52
C GLU A 185 30.66 -7.43 -0.58
N LEU A 186 30.21 -7.78 0.63
CA LEU A 186 30.98 -8.60 1.56
C LEU A 186 31.13 -10.02 1.03
N THR A 187 32.30 -10.63 1.22
CA THR A 187 32.49 -12.05 0.90
C THR A 187 32.06 -12.94 2.06
N PHE A 188 31.79 -14.22 1.80
CA PHE A 188 31.53 -15.19 2.88
C PHE A 188 32.75 -15.35 3.80
N ASP A 189 33.97 -15.16 3.27
CA ASP A 189 35.20 -15.15 4.07
C ASP A 189 35.26 -13.95 5.02
N ASP A 190 34.83 -12.76 4.57
CA ASP A 190 34.71 -11.59 5.45
C ASP A 190 33.73 -11.85 6.60
N MET A 191 32.59 -12.49 6.29
CA MET A 191 31.59 -12.85 7.30
C MET A 191 32.13 -13.88 8.29
N ARG A 192 32.81 -14.92 7.79
CA ARG A 192 33.41 -15.97 8.61
C ARG A 192 34.54 -15.44 9.49
N ALA A 193 35.32 -14.47 8.99
CA ALA A 193 36.37 -13.83 9.77
C ALA A 193 35.83 -13.00 10.94
N LEU A 194 34.65 -12.39 10.80
CA LEU A 194 34.07 -11.56 11.87
C LEU A 194 33.24 -12.36 12.89
N ILE A 195 32.62 -13.47 12.48
CA ILE A 195 31.81 -14.32 13.36
C ILE A 195 32.68 -15.37 14.05
N LYS A 196 32.78 -15.29 15.38
CA LYS A 196 33.55 -16.25 16.19
C LYS A 196 32.73 -17.51 16.49
N ASP A 197 33.15 -18.64 15.93
CA ASP A 197 32.48 -19.94 16.13
C ASP A 197 32.39 -20.34 17.62
N ASP A 198 33.38 -19.99 18.45
CA ASP A 198 33.34 -20.25 19.90
C ASP A 198 32.13 -19.58 20.58
N LEU A 199 31.72 -18.39 20.13
CA LEU A 199 30.57 -17.68 20.68
C LEU A 199 29.25 -18.29 20.19
N VAL A 200 29.21 -18.80 18.96
CA VAL A 200 28.10 -19.60 18.44
C VAL A 200 27.95 -20.88 19.26
N MET A 201 29.05 -21.58 19.55
CA MET A 201 29.02 -22.74 20.44
C MET A 201 28.61 -22.37 21.87
N ALA A 202 29.02 -21.21 22.38
CA ALA A 202 28.60 -20.73 23.69
C ALA A 202 27.09 -20.47 23.75
N HIS A 203 26.48 -19.93 22.69
CA HIS A 203 25.02 -19.81 22.55
C HIS A 203 24.34 -21.18 22.62
N ARG A 204 24.80 -22.14 21.80
CA ARG A 204 24.27 -23.51 21.77
C ARG A 204 24.39 -24.22 23.12
N LYS A 205 25.47 -23.99 23.88
CA LYS A 205 25.65 -24.57 25.23
C LYS A 205 24.61 -24.09 26.26
N ARG A 206 23.94 -22.95 26.02
CA ARG A 206 22.88 -22.38 26.88
C ARG A 206 21.46 -22.68 26.38
N ALA A 207 21.33 -23.52 25.36
CA ALA A 207 20.05 -23.93 24.80
C ALA A 207 19.28 -24.84 25.77
N LEU A 208 17.94 -24.81 25.65
CA LEU A 208 17.07 -25.81 26.24
C LEU A 208 17.25 -27.13 25.49
N THR A 209 17.63 -28.19 26.21
CA THR A 209 17.71 -29.56 25.68
C THR A 209 17.32 -30.56 26.77
N PRO A 210 16.58 -31.63 26.45
CA PRO A 210 16.29 -32.70 27.39
C PRO A 210 17.55 -33.44 27.88
N ASP A 211 18.67 -33.37 27.15
CA ASP A 211 19.92 -34.02 27.54
C ASP A 211 20.65 -33.25 28.67
N ARG A 212 20.35 -31.95 28.81
CA ARG A 212 20.86 -31.05 29.86
C ARG A 212 19.76 -30.07 30.26
N PRO A 213 18.71 -30.55 30.94
CA PRO A 213 17.50 -29.77 31.16
C PRO A 213 17.79 -28.55 32.03
N THR A 214 17.24 -27.41 31.61
CA THR A 214 17.22 -26.15 32.37
C THR A 214 15.84 -25.52 32.26
N ILE A 215 15.51 -24.61 33.19
CA ILE A 215 14.25 -23.87 33.18
C ILE A 215 14.52 -22.39 32.90
N LYS A 216 13.65 -21.75 32.10
CA LYS A 216 13.68 -20.32 31.77
C LYS A 216 12.27 -19.74 31.87
N GLY A 217 12.17 -18.44 32.18
CA GLY A 217 10.88 -17.75 32.26
C GLY A 217 10.02 -18.15 33.46
N THR A 218 10.64 -18.31 34.63
CA THR A 218 9.94 -18.59 35.89
C THR A 218 9.01 -17.43 36.30
N SER A 219 8.07 -17.71 37.19
CA SER A 219 7.30 -16.69 37.91
C SER A 219 8.01 -16.34 39.20
N GLN A 220 8.17 -15.05 39.48
CA GLN A 220 8.98 -14.55 40.60
C GLN A 220 8.20 -13.58 41.47
N ASN A 221 8.44 -13.65 42.78
CA ASN A 221 7.87 -12.74 43.78
C ASN A 221 8.74 -11.48 43.94
N PRO A 222 8.24 -10.45 44.65
CA PRO A 222 8.99 -9.21 44.88
C PRO A 222 10.32 -9.36 45.65
N ASP A 223 10.51 -10.48 46.35
CA ASP A 223 11.70 -10.78 47.16
C ASP A 223 12.95 -11.07 46.32
N VAL A 224 12.82 -11.48 45.05
CA VAL A 224 13.95 -11.81 44.15
C VAL A 224 13.91 -11.11 42.79
N PHE A 225 12.73 -10.70 42.29
CA PHE A 225 12.59 -10.20 40.92
C PHE A 225 13.50 -8.99 40.64
N PHE A 226 13.59 -8.04 41.56
CA PHE A 226 14.40 -6.83 41.34
C PHE A 226 15.89 -7.18 41.26
N GLN A 227 16.39 -7.98 42.20
CA GLN A 227 17.78 -8.40 42.23
C GLN A 227 18.16 -9.17 40.96
N GLU A 228 17.30 -10.09 40.52
CA GLU A 228 17.53 -10.84 39.27
C GLU A 228 17.50 -9.94 38.04
N ARG A 229 16.60 -8.95 37.99
CA ARG A 229 16.50 -8.03 36.85
C ARG A 229 17.77 -7.19 36.63
N GLU A 230 18.49 -6.88 37.70
CA GLU A 230 19.76 -6.11 37.69
C GLU A 230 21.00 -6.98 37.37
N THR A 231 20.89 -8.32 37.36
CA THR A 231 22.03 -9.22 37.09
C THR A 231 22.65 -9.03 35.69
N VAL A 232 21.87 -8.45 34.77
CA VAL A 232 22.24 -8.27 33.36
C VAL A 232 23.09 -7.01 33.13
N ASN A 233 23.18 -6.06 34.07
CA ASN A 233 23.77 -4.72 33.85
C ASN A 233 25.17 -4.77 33.23
N ARG A 234 26.04 -5.66 33.74
CA ARG A 234 27.40 -5.85 33.22
C ARG A 234 27.49 -6.20 31.73
N PHE A 235 26.43 -6.78 31.14
CA PHE A 235 26.38 -7.09 29.72
C PHE A 235 26.07 -5.82 28.92
N TYR A 236 25.15 -4.98 29.41
CA TYR A 236 24.82 -3.70 28.80
C TYR A 236 25.98 -2.71 28.90
N ASP A 237 26.64 -2.62 30.06
CA ASP A 237 27.81 -1.75 30.27
C ASP A 237 28.96 -2.07 29.29
N LYS A 238 29.12 -3.35 28.93
CA LYS A 238 30.15 -3.82 27.99
C LYS A 238 29.73 -3.75 26.52
N THR A 239 28.44 -3.57 26.24
CA THR A 239 27.93 -3.62 24.87
C THR A 239 28.52 -2.52 23.97
N PRO A 240 28.64 -1.24 24.39
CA PRO A 240 29.30 -0.22 23.57
C PRO A 240 30.72 -0.60 23.13
N ALA A 241 31.52 -1.13 24.06
CA ALA A 241 32.88 -1.58 23.76
C ALA A 241 32.88 -2.76 22.78
N ALA A 242 32.01 -3.76 22.98
CA ALA A 242 31.88 -4.88 22.06
C ALA A 242 31.48 -4.44 20.64
N VAL A 243 30.59 -3.45 20.51
CA VAL A 243 30.23 -2.90 19.20
C VAL A 243 31.41 -2.17 18.56
N GLN A 244 32.14 -1.34 19.31
CA GLN A 244 33.32 -0.65 18.78
C GLN A 244 34.43 -1.62 18.37
N GLU A 245 34.71 -2.65 19.18
CA GLU A 245 35.68 -3.70 18.84
C GLU A 245 35.25 -4.47 17.58
N ALA A 246 33.96 -4.76 17.41
CA ALA A 246 33.44 -5.38 16.20
C ALA A 246 33.59 -4.46 14.97
N MET A 247 33.35 -3.14 15.12
CA MET A 247 33.61 -2.15 14.06
C MET A 247 35.09 -2.05 13.71
N ASP A 248 35.99 -2.11 14.69
CA ASP A 248 37.44 -2.02 14.48
C ASP A 248 37.96 -3.26 13.74
N ARG A 249 37.55 -4.48 14.15
CA ARG A 249 37.86 -5.71 13.42
C ARG A 249 37.28 -5.71 12.01
N PHE A 250 36.06 -5.19 11.85
CA PHE A 250 35.47 -5.03 10.52
C PHE A 250 36.33 -4.12 9.65
N ALA A 251 36.84 -3.02 10.20
CA ALA A 251 37.73 -2.12 9.50
C ALA A 251 39.08 -2.75 9.14
N GLU A 252 39.65 -3.60 9.99
CA GLU A 252 40.87 -4.36 9.69
C GLU A 252 40.65 -5.34 8.53
N GLN A 253 39.51 -6.03 8.52
CA GLN A 253 39.16 -6.99 7.49
C GLN A 253 38.78 -6.33 6.16
N VAL A 254 38.01 -5.25 6.22
CA VAL A 254 37.27 -4.71 5.08
C VAL A 254 37.78 -3.34 4.62
N GLY A 255 38.43 -2.59 5.51
CA GLY A 255 39.02 -1.25 5.25
C GLY A 255 38.09 -0.08 5.54
N ARG A 256 36.79 -0.32 5.77
CA ARG A 256 35.80 0.73 6.07
C ARG A 256 35.63 0.86 7.58
N LYS A 257 35.77 2.10 8.09
CA LYS A 257 35.80 2.42 9.52
C LYS A 257 34.48 3.03 9.98
N TYR A 258 34.06 2.65 11.18
CA TYR A 258 32.87 3.15 11.85
C TYR A 258 33.19 3.44 13.32
N LYS A 259 32.44 4.37 13.91
CA LYS A 259 32.41 4.58 15.35
C LYS A 259 30.98 4.52 15.87
N LEU A 260 30.83 4.38 17.19
CA LEU A 260 29.52 4.48 17.84
C LEU A 260 28.83 5.83 17.53
N PHE A 261 29.64 6.89 17.50
CA PHE A 261 29.27 8.26 17.13
C PHE A 261 30.31 8.79 16.15
N ASP A 262 29.91 9.00 14.89
CA ASP A 262 30.81 9.45 13.82
C ASP A 262 30.72 10.97 13.63
N TYR A 263 31.83 11.67 13.87
CA TYR A 263 31.94 13.11 13.60
C TYR A 263 32.36 13.40 12.16
N TYR A 264 31.73 14.39 11.53
CA TYR A 264 32.15 14.96 10.24
C TYR A 264 32.06 16.49 10.27
N GLY A 265 33.13 17.15 9.83
CA GLY A 265 33.23 18.61 9.75
C GLY A 265 34.65 19.09 10.04
N VAL A 266 34.83 20.40 10.09
CA VAL A 266 36.11 21.01 10.50
C VAL A 266 36.41 20.73 11.98
N ALA A 267 37.69 20.64 12.34
CA ALA A 267 38.10 20.29 13.72
C ALA A 267 37.71 21.36 14.76
N ASP A 268 37.56 22.62 14.34
CA ASP A 268 37.19 23.76 15.19
C ASP A 268 35.73 24.20 15.02
N ALA A 269 34.83 23.27 14.66
CA ALA A 269 33.41 23.58 14.48
C ALA A 269 32.76 24.11 15.78
N GLU A 270 31.86 25.07 15.64
CA GLU A 270 31.13 25.72 16.74
C GLU A 270 29.65 25.35 16.78
N HIS A 271 29.10 24.96 15.62
CA HIS A 271 27.68 24.63 15.43
C HIS A 271 27.56 23.19 14.92
N ILE A 272 26.94 22.31 15.71
CA ILE A 272 26.89 20.88 15.43
C ILE A 272 25.44 20.41 15.23
N ILE A 273 25.21 19.55 14.23
CA ILE A 273 23.96 18.79 14.11
C ILE A 273 24.19 17.35 14.61
N VAL A 274 23.32 16.84 15.48
CA VAL A 274 23.30 15.43 15.91
C VAL A 274 22.10 14.75 15.27
N ILE A 275 22.32 13.64 14.55
CA ILE A 275 21.30 12.98 13.74
C ILE A 275 21.52 11.46 13.66
N MET A 276 20.44 10.73 13.36
CA MET A 276 20.43 9.28 13.08
C MET A 276 19.84 9.00 11.69
N GLY A 277 20.26 7.88 11.08
CA GLY A 277 19.67 7.38 9.85
C GLY A 277 20.03 8.18 8.59
N SER A 278 19.22 8.04 7.54
CA SER A 278 19.56 8.51 6.18
C SER A 278 19.65 10.03 6.04
N GLY A 279 19.02 10.79 6.94
CA GLY A 279 19.12 12.25 6.97
C GLY A 279 20.57 12.73 7.10
N ALA A 280 21.45 11.90 7.67
CA ALA A 280 22.88 12.17 7.77
C ALA A 280 23.55 12.42 6.40
N GLY A 281 23.07 11.81 5.31
CA GLY A 281 23.60 12.03 3.96
C GLY A 281 23.45 13.49 3.51
N ALA A 282 22.25 14.06 3.64
CA ALA A 282 21.97 15.46 3.35
C ALA A 282 22.74 16.41 4.27
N VAL A 283 22.86 16.08 5.57
CA VAL A 283 23.63 16.89 6.51
C VAL A 283 25.11 16.90 6.14
N GLN A 284 25.69 15.75 5.84
CA GLN A 284 27.11 15.62 5.49
C GLN A 284 27.46 16.41 4.24
N GLU A 285 26.62 16.32 3.20
CA GLU A 285 26.82 17.06 1.95
C GLU A 285 26.74 18.58 2.17
N THR A 286 25.78 19.04 3.00
CA THR A 286 25.63 20.45 3.35
C THR A 286 26.79 20.95 4.21
N VAL A 287 27.25 20.18 5.20
CA VAL A 287 28.42 20.51 6.02
C VAL A 287 29.66 20.66 5.13
N ALA A 288 29.86 19.74 4.18
CA ALA A 288 30.98 19.80 3.25
C ALA A 288 30.97 21.09 2.40
N ASP A 289 29.81 21.49 1.89
CA ASP A 289 29.66 22.73 1.13
C ASP A 289 29.87 23.98 1.99
N LEU A 290 29.26 24.04 3.17
CA LEU A 290 29.40 25.19 4.09
C LEU A 290 30.83 25.31 4.65
N ASN A 291 31.53 24.20 4.90
CA ASN A 291 32.93 24.23 5.31
C ASN A 291 33.84 24.78 4.20
N LYS A 292 33.58 24.48 2.92
CA LYS A 292 34.30 25.11 1.78
C LYS A 292 34.09 26.62 1.73
N GLN A 293 32.96 27.11 2.24
CA GLN A 293 32.64 28.53 2.40
C GLN A 293 33.19 29.14 3.70
N GLY A 294 34.01 28.39 4.46
CA GLY A 294 34.63 28.85 5.70
C GLY A 294 33.71 28.85 6.93
N LYS A 295 32.53 28.24 6.86
CA LYS A 295 31.63 28.11 8.03
C LYS A 295 32.13 27.03 8.98
N LYS A 296 32.10 27.33 10.29
CA LYS A 296 32.53 26.42 11.37
C LYS A 296 31.40 25.48 11.82
N VAL A 297 30.93 24.66 10.89
CA VAL A 297 29.84 23.70 11.11
C VAL A 297 30.35 22.27 11.10
N GLY A 298 29.68 21.39 11.83
CA GLY A 298 29.95 19.97 11.86
C GLY A 298 28.70 19.14 12.16
N MET A 299 28.84 17.83 12.16
CA MET A 299 27.77 16.90 12.50
C MET A 299 28.28 15.68 13.26
N VAL A 300 27.42 15.08 14.06
CA VAL A 300 27.60 13.76 14.66
C VAL A 300 26.49 12.84 14.16
N ASN A 301 26.89 11.75 13.52
CA ASN A 301 25.99 10.68 13.12
C ASN A 301 25.99 9.59 14.20
N VAL A 302 24.86 9.39 14.85
CA VAL A 302 24.70 8.40 15.92
C VAL A 302 24.45 7.03 15.28
N ARG A 303 25.39 6.10 15.49
CA ARG A 303 25.29 4.72 14.99
C ARG A 303 24.68 3.84 16.05
N LEU A 304 25.29 3.78 17.22
CA LEU A 304 24.76 3.03 18.37
C LEU A 304 23.90 3.98 19.22
N TYR A 305 22.57 3.91 19.04
CA TYR A 305 21.63 4.68 19.83
C TYR A 305 21.38 4.06 21.22
N ARG A 306 21.36 2.73 21.29
CA ARG A 306 21.25 1.97 22.54
C ARG A 306 22.23 0.81 22.59
N PRO A 307 22.91 0.56 23.72
CA PRO A 307 23.06 1.47 24.87
C PRO A 307 23.76 2.78 24.47
N PHE A 308 23.30 3.91 25.02
CA PHE A 308 23.86 5.22 24.68
C PHE A 308 25.15 5.47 25.48
N SER A 309 26.32 5.35 24.85
CA SER A 309 27.61 5.60 25.53
C SER A 309 27.88 7.11 25.65
N VAL A 310 27.61 7.66 26.83
CA VAL A 310 27.85 9.09 27.14
C VAL A 310 29.30 9.49 26.88
N LYS A 311 30.26 8.66 27.29
CA LYS A 311 31.69 8.93 27.11
C LYS A 311 32.06 9.04 25.63
N ASP A 312 31.63 8.08 24.81
CA ASP A 312 31.99 8.06 23.38
C ASP A 312 31.28 9.16 22.60
N PHE A 313 30.04 9.51 22.98
CA PHE A 313 29.32 10.64 22.41
C PHE A 313 30.05 11.97 22.65
N ILE A 314 30.47 12.21 23.90
CA ILE A 314 31.17 13.45 24.27
C ILE A 314 32.54 13.54 23.60
N ASN A 315 33.25 12.41 23.47
CA ASN A 315 34.53 12.34 22.75
C ASN A 315 34.40 12.63 21.24
N ALA A 316 33.22 12.45 20.66
CA ALA A 316 32.96 12.77 19.25
C ALA A 316 32.75 14.28 19.01
N LEU A 317 32.46 15.07 20.05
CA LEU A 317 32.21 16.50 19.94
C LEU A 317 33.50 17.32 20.01
N PRO A 318 33.73 18.29 19.10
CA PRO A 318 34.84 19.23 19.21
C PRO A 318 34.79 20.05 20.51
N ALA A 319 35.96 20.35 21.08
CA ALA A 319 36.06 21.23 22.26
C ALA A 319 35.54 22.67 22.01
N THR A 320 35.47 23.08 20.75
CA THR A 320 34.96 24.39 20.29
C THR A 320 33.45 24.45 20.15
N THR A 321 32.73 23.36 20.44
CA THR A 321 31.26 23.29 20.31
C THR A 321 30.59 24.34 21.19
N LYS A 322 29.83 25.26 20.56
CA LYS A 322 29.04 26.30 21.25
C LYS A 322 27.54 26.00 21.23
N SER A 323 27.08 25.27 20.21
CA SER A 323 25.66 24.99 20.03
C SER A 323 25.42 23.70 19.25
N ILE A 324 24.32 23.03 19.58
CA ILE A 324 23.93 21.73 19.05
C ILE A 324 22.45 21.77 18.65
N ALA A 325 22.14 21.37 17.43
CA ALA A 325 20.79 21.03 17.01
C ALA A 325 20.65 19.50 16.94
N VAL A 326 19.69 18.94 17.68
CA VAL A 326 19.38 17.51 17.65
C VAL A 326 18.16 17.29 16.79
N LEU A 327 18.30 16.42 15.78
CA LEU A 327 17.25 16.16 14.81
C LEU A 327 16.65 14.76 15.02
N ASP A 328 15.40 14.75 15.47
CA ASP A 328 14.62 13.54 15.69
C ASP A 328 13.68 13.29 14.51
N ARG A 329 13.71 12.08 13.97
CA ARG A 329 12.79 11.64 12.92
C ARG A 329 11.56 10.95 13.53
N THR A 330 10.95 11.56 14.54
CA THR A 330 9.76 11.04 15.23
C THR A 330 8.98 12.19 15.87
N LYS A 331 7.81 11.90 16.44
CA LYS A 331 7.05 12.82 17.28
C LYS A 331 6.47 12.05 18.46
N GLU A 332 6.73 12.53 19.68
CA GLU A 332 6.09 12.05 20.91
C GLU A 332 5.14 13.16 21.43
N PRO A 333 3.84 13.14 21.10
CA PRO A 333 2.91 14.17 21.53
C PRO A 333 2.86 14.30 23.07
N GLY A 334 3.07 15.50 23.59
CA GLY A 334 3.06 15.78 25.03
C GLY A 334 4.39 15.52 25.75
N ALA A 335 5.39 14.94 25.09
CA ALA A 335 6.73 14.82 25.67
C ALA A 335 7.41 16.18 25.78
N ILE A 336 8.29 16.32 26.78
CA ILE A 336 9.14 17.52 26.94
C ILE A 336 10.16 17.71 25.80
N GLY A 337 10.36 16.69 24.97
CA GLY A 337 11.18 16.69 23.76
C GLY A 337 11.30 15.27 23.20
N GLU A 338 11.81 15.15 21.98
CA GLU A 338 11.96 13.84 21.32
C GLU A 338 13.14 13.02 21.88
N PRO A 339 13.19 11.69 21.66
CA PRO A 339 14.10 10.79 22.37
C PRO A 339 15.58 11.12 22.23
N LEU A 340 16.10 11.36 21.02
CA LEU A 340 17.51 11.67 20.84
C LEU A 340 17.85 13.03 21.46
N TYR A 341 16.98 14.03 21.32
CA TYR A 341 17.13 15.31 22.00
C TYR A 341 17.26 15.17 23.51
N LEU A 342 16.42 14.35 24.15
CA LEU A 342 16.49 14.12 25.59
C LEU A 342 17.79 13.40 26.00
N ASP A 343 18.21 12.39 25.25
CA ASP A 343 19.45 11.67 25.53
C ASP A 343 20.68 12.58 25.40
N VAL A 344 20.74 13.43 24.37
CA VAL A 344 21.84 14.38 24.17
C VAL A 344 21.91 15.40 25.30
N ARG A 345 20.76 15.92 25.75
CA ARG A 345 20.73 16.86 26.88
C ARG A 345 21.23 16.21 28.16
N SER A 346 20.76 15.01 28.47
CA SER A 346 21.19 14.25 29.65
C SER A 346 22.67 13.92 29.58
N ALA A 347 23.16 13.42 28.44
CA ALA A 347 24.57 13.07 28.25
C ALA A 347 25.51 14.27 28.45
N ILE A 348 25.16 15.43 27.90
CA ILE A 348 25.94 16.67 28.07
C ILE A 348 25.92 17.12 29.53
N GLY A 349 24.77 17.06 30.19
CA GLY A 349 24.65 17.44 31.59
C GLY A 349 25.49 16.56 32.51
N GLU A 350 25.38 15.24 32.36
CA GLU A 350 26.21 14.31 33.12
C GLU A 350 27.70 14.51 32.87
N ALA A 351 28.11 14.75 31.63
CA ALA A 351 29.51 14.93 31.27
C ALA A 351 30.13 16.21 31.84
N LEU A 352 29.35 17.29 31.90
CA LEU A 352 29.74 18.53 32.54
C LEU A 352 29.80 18.39 34.06
N GLU A 353 28.79 17.77 34.67
CA GLU A 353 28.76 17.52 36.12
C GLU A 353 29.93 16.65 36.58
N LYS A 354 30.27 15.62 35.80
CA LYS A 354 31.41 14.72 36.06
C LYS A 354 32.76 15.25 35.57
N GLY A 355 32.79 16.41 34.91
CA GLY A 355 34.03 17.10 34.52
C GLY A 355 34.84 16.43 33.40
N PHE A 356 34.23 15.63 32.53
CA PHE A 356 34.93 14.99 31.39
C PHE A 356 34.51 15.53 30.02
N ALA A 357 33.62 16.52 29.96
CA ALA A 357 33.33 17.25 28.73
C ALA A 357 34.52 18.13 28.31
N ALA A 358 34.86 18.14 27.02
CA ALA A 358 35.96 18.94 26.48
C ALA A 358 35.66 20.45 26.40
N PHE A 359 34.37 20.83 26.38
CA PHE A 359 33.91 22.22 26.38
C PHE A 359 33.61 22.70 27.81
N LYS A 360 33.93 23.97 28.11
CA LYS A 360 33.92 24.53 29.47
C LYS A 360 32.56 25.02 29.96
N SER A 361 31.60 25.22 29.06
CA SER A 361 30.27 25.74 29.39
C SER A 361 29.19 24.93 28.68
N TRP A 362 27.99 24.96 29.24
CA TRP A 362 26.82 24.31 28.65
C TRP A 362 26.56 24.85 27.22
N PRO A 363 26.70 24.02 26.16
CA PRO A 363 26.41 24.46 24.80
C PRO A 363 24.91 24.69 24.65
N LYS A 364 24.51 25.60 23.77
CA LYS A 364 23.09 25.80 23.49
C LYS A 364 22.53 24.57 22.76
N ILE A 365 21.55 23.88 23.33
CA ILE A 365 20.96 22.67 22.73
C ILE A 365 19.51 22.92 22.33
N ILE A 366 19.19 22.73 21.05
CA ILE A 366 17.83 22.80 20.51
C ILE A 366 17.43 21.46 19.88
N GLY A 367 16.14 21.12 19.94
CA GLY A 367 15.55 19.95 19.32
C GLY A 367 14.70 20.34 18.11
N GLY A 368 14.76 19.54 17.05
CA GLY A 368 13.97 19.72 15.84
C GLY A 368 13.45 18.40 15.29
N ARG A 369 12.26 18.42 14.74
CA ARG A 369 11.66 17.28 14.03
C ARG A 369 11.78 17.43 12.53
N TYR A 370 12.04 16.32 11.85
CA TYR A 370 12.16 16.28 10.39
C TYR A 370 11.66 14.95 9.82
N GLY A 371 11.34 14.94 8.52
CA GLY A 371 11.28 13.71 7.74
C GLY A 371 10.21 12.68 8.13
N LEU A 372 9.17 13.07 8.89
CA LEU A 372 8.06 12.18 9.27
C LEU A 372 7.33 11.66 8.02
N GLY A 373 7.01 10.37 7.97
CA GLY A 373 6.32 9.77 6.81
C GLY A 373 7.06 9.95 5.48
N SER A 374 8.39 9.85 5.48
CA SER A 374 9.28 10.18 4.36
C SER A 374 9.12 11.59 3.80
N LYS A 375 8.69 12.57 4.62
CA LYS A 375 8.81 13.99 4.25
C LYS A 375 10.25 14.28 3.81
N GLU A 376 10.39 15.08 2.76
CA GLU A 376 11.70 15.40 2.20
C GLU A 376 12.62 16.04 3.25
N PHE A 377 13.91 15.74 3.16
CA PHE A 377 14.96 16.37 3.96
C PHE A 377 16.22 16.58 3.14
N ASN A 378 16.35 17.80 2.62
CA ASN A 378 17.34 18.15 1.62
C ASN A 378 18.31 19.25 2.14
N PRO A 379 19.34 19.65 1.37
CA PRO A 379 20.34 20.60 1.84
C PRO A 379 19.82 21.98 2.24
N CYS A 380 18.75 22.49 1.62
CA CYS A 380 18.20 23.79 2.02
C CYS A 380 17.54 23.74 3.39
N MET A 381 16.91 22.62 3.74
CA MET A 381 16.38 22.37 5.07
C MET A 381 17.50 22.27 6.11
N VAL A 382 18.61 21.57 5.79
CA VAL A 382 19.78 21.50 6.69
C VAL A 382 20.40 22.88 6.90
N LYS A 383 20.55 23.68 5.84
CA LYS A 383 21.07 25.05 5.93
C LYS A 383 20.20 25.90 6.86
N ALA A 384 18.87 25.81 6.76
CA ALA A 384 17.96 26.51 7.66
C ALA A 384 18.13 26.11 9.14
N VAL A 385 18.47 24.84 9.42
CA VAL A 385 18.80 24.38 10.78
C VAL A 385 20.07 25.06 11.30
N PHE A 386 21.14 25.12 10.50
CA PHE A 386 22.37 25.82 10.89
C PHE A 386 22.16 27.32 11.06
N GLU A 387 21.38 27.95 10.18
CA GLU A 387 21.03 29.37 10.28
C GLU A 387 20.24 29.66 11.55
N ASN A 388 19.24 28.82 11.89
CA ASN A 388 18.53 28.90 13.16
C ASN A 388 19.51 28.75 14.33
N LEU A 389 20.41 27.77 14.29
CA LEU A 389 21.38 27.48 15.36
C LEU A 389 22.37 28.65 15.60
N ALA A 390 22.67 29.42 14.56
CA ALA A 390 23.54 30.61 14.64
C ALA A 390 22.84 31.86 15.22
N LEU A 391 21.51 31.84 15.41
CA LEU A 391 20.78 32.95 16.01
C LEU A 391 21.13 33.15 17.49
N ALA A 392 21.03 34.40 17.95
CA ALA A 392 21.16 34.74 19.36
C ALA A 392 20.12 33.98 20.22
N GLN A 393 18.89 33.84 19.70
CA GLN A 393 17.80 33.06 20.29
C GLN A 393 17.24 32.10 19.22
N PRO A 394 17.82 30.90 19.05
CA PRO A 394 17.30 29.92 18.10
C PRO A 394 15.91 29.44 18.52
N LYS A 395 15.07 29.15 17.53
CA LYS A 395 13.81 28.45 17.76
C LYS A 395 14.13 27.02 18.23
N ASN A 396 13.62 26.64 19.40
CA ASN A 396 13.67 25.27 19.92
C ASN A 396 12.34 24.55 19.62
N HIS A 397 12.32 23.21 19.70
CA HIS A 397 11.17 22.35 19.37
C HIS A 397 10.59 22.61 17.97
N PHE A 398 11.47 22.94 17.03
CA PHE A 398 11.08 23.35 15.69
C PHE A 398 10.70 22.16 14.80
N THR A 399 10.09 22.46 13.66
CA THR A 399 9.91 21.51 12.55
C THR A 399 10.62 22.03 11.30
N VAL A 400 11.02 21.15 10.40
CA VAL A 400 11.60 21.55 9.10
C VAL A 400 11.03 20.65 8.00
N GLY A 401 10.73 21.25 6.84
CA GLY A 401 10.10 20.58 5.70
C GLY A 401 8.57 20.69 5.64
N ILE A 402 7.94 21.50 6.50
CA ILE A 402 6.51 21.81 6.49
C ILE A 402 6.27 23.30 6.71
N ASN A 403 5.06 23.77 6.41
CA ASN A 403 4.57 25.08 6.86
C ASN A 403 3.60 24.91 8.03
N ASP A 404 4.08 25.13 9.25
CA ASP A 404 3.26 25.10 10.46
C ASP A 404 2.84 26.52 10.84
N ASP A 405 1.73 26.95 10.29
CA ASP A 405 1.08 28.23 10.52
C ASP A 405 0.12 28.22 11.73
N VAL A 406 -0.01 27.09 12.42
CA VAL A 406 -0.85 26.94 13.61
C VAL A 406 -0.03 27.15 14.87
N THR A 407 1.05 26.38 15.03
CA THR A 407 1.93 26.45 16.22
C THR A 407 3.25 27.17 15.95
N ASN A 408 3.47 27.63 14.71
CA ASN A 408 4.63 28.43 14.31
C ASN A 408 5.98 27.75 14.61
N THR A 409 6.02 26.41 14.58
CA THR A 409 7.23 25.64 14.87
C THR A 409 8.15 25.52 13.67
N SER A 410 7.67 25.70 12.44
CA SER A 410 8.45 25.48 11.23
C SER A 410 9.58 26.50 11.05
N LEU A 411 10.69 26.06 10.48
CA LEU A 411 11.77 26.92 9.98
C LEU A 411 11.50 27.33 8.52
N VAL A 412 11.88 28.56 8.18
CA VAL A 412 11.85 29.07 6.81
C VAL A 412 13.03 28.49 6.05
N THR A 413 12.82 28.06 4.81
CA THR A 413 13.86 27.43 3.97
C THR A 413 14.03 28.19 2.66
N ASP A 414 15.27 28.28 2.18
CA ASP A 414 15.60 28.84 0.87
C ASP A 414 15.69 27.72 -0.17
N SER A 415 14.60 27.50 -0.91
CA SER A 415 14.50 26.43 -1.92
C SER A 415 15.48 26.55 -3.10
N CYS A 416 16.22 27.66 -3.23
CA CYS A 416 17.20 27.82 -4.30
C CYS A 416 18.55 27.14 -3.99
N TYR A 417 18.86 26.89 -2.71
CA TYR A 417 20.13 26.33 -2.27
C TYR A 417 20.27 24.84 -2.62
N THR A 418 21.43 24.46 -3.16
CA THR A 418 21.81 23.07 -3.49
C THR A 418 23.24 22.82 -3.08
N ALA A 419 23.52 21.62 -2.54
CA ALA A 419 24.86 21.15 -2.22
C ALA A 419 25.37 20.06 -3.19
N GLU A 420 24.54 19.65 -4.17
CA GLU A 420 24.92 18.63 -5.16
C GLU A 420 26.04 19.09 -6.10
N ASP A 421 26.94 18.15 -6.43
CA ASP A 421 27.99 18.35 -7.43
C ASP A 421 27.39 18.59 -8.82
N ALA A 422 27.74 19.72 -9.44
CA ALA A 422 27.29 20.12 -10.77
C ALA A 422 27.70 19.15 -11.90
N GLN A 423 28.73 18.31 -11.68
CA GLN A 423 29.16 17.29 -12.64
C GLN A 423 28.31 16.01 -12.59
N THR A 424 27.44 15.86 -11.58
CA THR A 424 26.58 14.67 -11.42
C THR A 424 25.45 14.70 -12.44
N PHE A 425 25.26 13.60 -13.17
CA PHE A 425 24.07 13.41 -14.00
C PHE A 425 22.83 13.28 -13.10
N ARG A 426 21.74 13.95 -13.44
CA ARG A 426 20.50 14.00 -12.65
C ARG A 426 19.29 13.84 -13.57
N GLY A 427 18.76 12.62 -13.61
CA GLY A 427 17.64 12.24 -14.46
C GLY A 427 16.35 12.04 -13.67
N VAL A 428 15.26 12.64 -14.15
CA VAL A 428 13.90 12.42 -13.64
C VAL A 428 13.04 11.78 -14.72
N PHE A 429 12.42 10.64 -14.41
CA PHE A 429 11.63 9.87 -15.38
C PHE A 429 10.22 9.66 -14.86
N TYR A 430 9.25 10.13 -15.62
CA TYR A 430 7.84 10.01 -15.33
C TYR A 430 7.21 8.89 -16.16
N GLY A 431 6.67 7.90 -15.48
CA GLY A 431 5.98 6.74 -16.07
C GLY A 431 4.58 6.56 -15.51
N LEU A 432 3.81 5.70 -16.16
CA LEU A 432 2.53 5.21 -15.67
C LEU A 432 2.73 3.88 -14.93
N GLY A 433 2.03 3.68 -13.81
CA GLY A 433 2.03 2.42 -13.09
C GLY A 433 1.79 1.23 -14.03
N ALA A 434 2.71 0.26 -14.00
CA ALA A 434 2.76 -0.93 -14.85
C ALA A 434 3.18 -0.73 -16.33
N ASP A 435 3.65 0.44 -16.76
CA ASP A 435 4.21 0.64 -18.11
C ASP A 435 5.63 0.04 -18.30
N GLY A 436 6.33 -0.25 -17.19
CA GLY A 436 7.68 -0.82 -17.16
C GLY A 436 8.81 0.19 -16.98
N THR A 437 8.52 1.49 -16.81
CA THR A 437 9.50 2.58 -16.64
C THR A 437 10.44 2.35 -15.45
N VAL A 438 9.89 2.05 -14.27
CA VAL A 438 10.69 1.76 -13.08
C VAL A 438 11.62 0.57 -13.30
N GLY A 439 11.12 -0.50 -13.95
CA GLY A 439 11.91 -1.70 -14.26
C GLY A 439 13.07 -1.39 -15.21
N ALA A 440 12.81 -0.61 -16.26
CA ALA A 440 13.84 -0.13 -17.18
C ALA A 440 14.88 0.74 -16.47
N ASN A 441 14.47 1.65 -15.59
CA ASN A 441 15.39 2.49 -14.84
C ASN A 441 16.25 1.70 -13.85
N LYS A 442 15.68 0.73 -13.13
CA LYS A 442 16.45 -0.23 -12.31
C LYS A 442 17.51 -0.97 -13.13
N ASN A 443 17.15 -1.34 -14.36
CA ASN A 443 18.07 -1.99 -15.27
C ASN A 443 19.17 -1.04 -15.80
N SER A 444 18.82 0.19 -16.18
CA SER A 444 19.76 1.21 -16.61
C SER A 444 20.80 1.54 -15.54
N ILE A 445 20.40 1.64 -14.27
CA ILE A 445 21.32 1.83 -13.13
C ILE A 445 22.36 0.69 -13.09
N LYS A 446 21.91 -0.56 -13.23
CA LYS A 446 22.80 -1.74 -13.23
C LYS A 446 23.76 -1.70 -14.41
N ILE A 447 23.26 -1.45 -15.62
CA ILE A 447 24.09 -1.33 -16.83
C ILE A 447 25.16 -0.25 -16.66
N ILE A 448 24.79 0.95 -16.20
CA ILE A 448 25.74 2.05 -15.99
C ILE A 448 26.74 1.70 -14.88
N GLY A 449 26.27 1.10 -13.78
CA GLY A 449 27.11 0.68 -12.67
C GLY A 449 28.12 -0.41 -13.04
N ASP A 450 27.77 -1.30 -13.95
CA ASP A 450 28.62 -2.41 -14.42
C ASP A 450 29.59 -1.96 -15.53
N LEU A 451 29.16 -1.07 -16.44
CA LEU A 451 29.97 -0.62 -17.58
C LEU A 451 30.88 0.58 -17.28
N THR A 452 30.73 1.22 -16.12
CA THR A 452 31.48 2.42 -15.75
C THR A 452 31.99 2.39 -14.30
N GLU A 453 33.00 3.20 -14.01
CA GLU A 453 33.48 3.41 -12.63
C GLU A 453 32.60 4.38 -11.83
N ASN A 454 31.51 4.90 -12.41
CA ASN A 454 30.63 5.83 -11.71
C ASN A 454 29.97 5.15 -10.50
N TYR A 455 29.78 5.95 -9.46
CA TYR A 455 28.76 5.68 -8.46
C TYR A 455 27.39 5.92 -9.09
N VAL A 456 26.44 5.06 -8.74
CA VAL A 456 25.08 5.13 -9.24
C VAL A 456 24.12 5.16 -8.06
N GLN A 457 23.04 5.94 -8.22
CA GLN A 457 21.95 5.99 -7.26
C GLN A 457 20.61 5.97 -8.02
N GLY A 458 19.64 5.22 -7.50
CA GLY A 458 18.26 5.27 -7.96
C GLY A 458 17.27 5.27 -6.83
N PHE A 459 16.33 6.21 -6.86
CA PHE A 459 15.19 6.27 -5.96
C PHE A 459 13.89 6.37 -6.77
N PHE A 460 12.84 5.70 -6.30
CA PHE A 460 11.59 5.57 -7.06
C PHE A 460 10.42 5.99 -6.16
N VAL A 461 9.73 7.05 -6.58
CA VAL A 461 8.50 7.52 -5.97
C VAL A 461 7.34 6.78 -6.63
N TYR A 462 6.61 6.03 -5.82
CA TYR A 462 5.38 5.36 -6.22
C TYR A 462 4.21 6.10 -5.59
N ASP A 463 3.09 6.11 -6.30
CA ASP A 463 1.78 6.42 -5.75
C ASP A 463 1.19 5.14 -5.14
N SER A 464 0.43 5.28 -4.08
CA SER A 464 -0.29 4.18 -3.42
C SER A 464 -1.48 3.66 -4.25
N LYS A 465 -1.93 4.40 -5.26
CA LYS A 465 -2.87 3.89 -6.28
C LYS A 465 -2.24 2.75 -7.08
N LYS A 466 -2.90 1.59 -7.10
CA LYS A 466 -2.35 0.35 -7.68
C LYS A 466 -2.31 0.28 -9.20
N ALA A 467 -3.14 1.06 -9.90
CA ALA A 467 -3.10 1.13 -11.36
C ALA A 467 -3.26 2.55 -11.84
N GLY A 468 -2.59 2.88 -12.95
CA GLY A 468 -2.73 4.14 -13.68
C GLY A 468 -2.25 5.37 -12.90
N SER A 469 -1.36 5.17 -11.94
CA SER A 469 -0.76 6.25 -11.16
C SER A 469 0.58 6.69 -11.73
N MET A 470 0.99 7.92 -11.42
CA MET A 470 2.28 8.42 -11.86
C MET A 470 3.40 7.80 -11.02
N THR A 471 4.46 7.31 -11.67
CA THR A 471 5.70 6.90 -11.02
C THR A 471 6.80 7.87 -11.40
N ILE A 472 7.62 8.30 -10.45
CA ILE A 472 8.75 9.21 -10.69
C ILE A 472 10.04 8.49 -10.29
N SER A 473 10.96 8.32 -11.24
CA SER A 473 12.29 7.76 -10.96
C SER A 473 13.32 8.88 -10.91
N HIS A 474 14.12 8.92 -9.85
CA HIS A 474 15.23 9.85 -9.66
C HIS A 474 16.54 9.09 -9.77
N LEU A 475 17.33 9.39 -10.79
CA LEU A 475 18.60 8.71 -11.07
C LEU A 475 19.77 9.70 -10.97
N ARG A 476 20.82 9.31 -10.24
CA ARG A 476 22.08 10.05 -10.17
C ARG A 476 23.26 9.17 -10.59
N PHE A 477 24.17 9.73 -11.38
CA PHE A 477 25.43 9.07 -11.77
C PHE A 477 26.59 10.05 -11.71
N GLY A 478 27.70 9.66 -11.08
CA GLY A 478 28.86 10.54 -10.94
C GLY A 478 30.12 9.81 -10.52
N LYS A 479 31.27 10.49 -10.62
CA LYS A 479 32.59 9.94 -10.23
C LYS A 479 32.80 9.90 -8.72
N ASN A 480 32.09 10.76 -7.98
CA ASN A 480 32.18 10.87 -6.53
C ASN A 480 31.08 10.03 -5.85
N PRO A 481 31.30 9.54 -4.62
CA PRO A 481 30.26 8.88 -3.84
C PRO A 481 29.02 9.77 -3.69
N ILE A 482 27.84 9.22 -3.98
CA ILE A 482 26.58 9.95 -3.95
C ILE A 482 26.00 9.85 -2.52
N LYS A 483 25.92 10.99 -1.83
CA LYS A 483 25.37 11.11 -0.46
C LYS A 483 23.98 11.74 -0.43
N SER A 484 23.44 12.08 -1.59
CA SER A 484 22.19 12.83 -1.78
C SER A 484 20.97 11.94 -1.49
N THR A 485 20.67 11.71 -0.20
CA THR A 485 19.54 10.90 0.30
C THR A 485 18.21 11.66 0.26
N TYR A 486 17.98 12.42 -0.81
CA TYR A 486 16.81 13.27 -1.06
C TYR A 486 16.46 13.24 -2.56
N LEU A 487 15.26 13.71 -2.94
CA LEU A 487 14.82 13.76 -4.35
C LEU A 487 15.62 14.80 -5.15
N ILE A 488 15.73 14.59 -6.46
CA ILE A 488 16.40 15.56 -7.35
C ILE A 488 15.59 16.84 -7.38
N GLN A 489 16.21 17.98 -7.10
CA GLN A 489 15.58 19.30 -7.15
C GLN A 489 15.77 19.98 -8.51
N LYS A 490 16.92 19.75 -9.16
CA LYS A 490 17.29 20.28 -10.46
C LYS A 490 17.86 19.16 -11.33
N ALA A 491 17.21 18.88 -12.45
CA ALA A 491 17.48 17.76 -13.35
C ALA A 491 18.02 18.26 -14.68
N ASN A 492 19.12 17.67 -15.15
CA ASN A 492 19.67 17.89 -16.49
C ASN A 492 19.01 17.00 -17.55
N PHE A 493 18.22 16.01 -17.13
CA PHE A 493 17.48 15.13 -18.01
C PHE A 493 16.09 14.83 -17.46
N ILE A 494 15.07 14.98 -18.30
CA ILE A 494 13.68 14.69 -17.96
C ILE A 494 13.09 13.80 -19.04
N ALA A 495 12.43 12.71 -18.66
CA ALA A 495 11.65 11.88 -19.57
C ALA A 495 10.19 11.79 -19.12
N CYS A 496 9.26 11.93 -20.07
CA CYS A 496 7.83 11.73 -19.88
C CYS A 496 7.37 10.58 -20.78
N HIS A 497 6.97 9.47 -20.18
CA HIS A 497 6.55 8.27 -20.91
C HIS A 497 5.03 8.20 -21.15
N ASN A 498 4.28 9.26 -20.80
CA ASN A 498 2.84 9.35 -21.04
C ASN A 498 2.43 10.78 -21.43
N PHE A 499 2.01 10.95 -22.68
CA PHE A 499 1.63 12.26 -23.23
C PHE A 499 0.59 13.01 -22.39
N SER A 500 -0.39 12.31 -21.80
CA SER A 500 -1.47 12.93 -21.02
C SER A 500 -1.01 13.60 -19.72
N PHE A 501 0.22 13.33 -19.27
CA PHE A 501 0.77 13.97 -18.08
C PHE A 501 1.07 15.46 -18.30
N LEU A 502 1.34 15.87 -19.54
CA LEU A 502 1.54 17.29 -19.88
C LEU A 502 0.28 18.13 -19.67
N GLU A 503 -0.90 17.51 -19.71
CA GLU A 503 -2.19 18.17 -19.43
C GLU A 503 -2.51 18.25 -17.93
N LYS A 504 -1.67 17.69 -17.04
CA LYS A 504 -2.05 17.46 -15.63
C LYS A 504 -0.99 17.89 -14.63
N TYR A 505 0.29 17.74 -14.97
CA TYR A 505 1.38 17.87 -14.01
C TYR A 505 2.43 18.88 -14.48
N ASP A 506 2.99 19.62 -13.53
CA ASP A 506 4.12 20.53 -13.75
C ASP A 506 5.45 19.75 -13.71
N MET A 507 5.63 18.87 -14.69
CA MET A 507 6.75 17.91 -14.74
C MET A 507 8.09 18.57 -15.06
N LEU A 508 8.06 19.69 -15.79
CA LEU A 508 9.25 20.41 -16.22
C LEU A 508 9.75 21.42 -15.17
N SER A 509 9.09 21.50 -14.01
CA SER A 509 9.54 22.28 -12.85
C SER A 509 10.97 21.91 -12.43
N PHE A 510 11.29 20.61 -12.39
CA PHE A 510 12.62 20.10 -12.08
C PHE A 510 13.69 20.42 -13.11
N ALA A 511 13.34 20.82 -14.34
CA ALA A 511 14.32 21.02 -15.39
C ALA A 511 15.26 22.20 -15.09
N GLU A 512 16.57 21.99 -15.21
CA GLU A 512 17.53 23.10 -15.23
C GLU A 512 17.62 23.73 -16.64
N PRO A 513 18.16 24.95 -16.77
CA PRO A 513 18.40 25.53 -18.10
C PRO A 513 19.28 24.64 -18.99
N ASN A 514 18.89 24.47 -20.25
CA ASN A 514 19.50 23.61 -21.26
C ASN A 514 19.38 22.10 -21.00
N ALA A 515 18.52 21.68 -20.06
CA ALA A 515 18.23 20.26 -19.83
C ALA A 515 17.62 19.58 -21.07
N THR A 516 17.75 18.26 -21.12
CA THR A 516 17.15 17.43 -22.18
C THR A 516 15.76 16.96 -21.76
N PHE A 517 14.78 17.09 -22.65
CA PHE A 517 13.42 16.60 -22.45
C PHE A 517 13.06 15.54 -23.49
N LEU A 518 12.74 14.33 -23.04
CA LEU A 518 12.32 13.19 -23.87
C LEU A 518 10.84 12.88 -23.64
N LEU A 519 10.03 12.83 -24.69
CA LEU A 519 8.58 12.58 -24.59
C LEU A 519 8.13 11.40 -25.46
N ALA A 520 7.44 10.43 -24.83
CA ALA A 520 6.63 9.47 -25.55
C ALA A 520 5.32 10.16 -25.99
N SER A 521 5.17 10.38 -27.30
CA SER A 521 4.05 11.14 -27.87
C SER A 521 3.36 10.34 -28.97
N PRO A 522 2.02 10.41 -29.13
CA PRO A 522 1.36 9.89 -30.32
C PRO A 522 1.64 10.75 -31.58
N TYR A 523 2.27 11.91 -31.41
CA TYR A 523 2.56 12.88 -32.47
C TYR A 523 4.06 12.90 -32.81
N GLY A 524 4.38 13.17 -34.08
CA GLY A 524 5.76 13.32 -34.54
C GLY A 524 6.32 14.72 -34.26
N LYS A 525 7.59 14.95 -34.59
CA LYS A 525 8.27 16.24 -34.34
C LYS A 525 7.56 17.47 -34.94
N ASP A 526 6.87 17.29 -36.07
CA ASP A 526 6.23 18.37 -36.83
C ASP A 526 4.82 18.72 -36.31
N GLU A 527 4.20 17.82 -35.53
CA GLU A 527 2.81 17.98 -35.05
C GLU A 527 2.75 18.22 -33.53
N VAL A 528 3.70 17.66 -32.78
CA VAL A 528 3.65 17.62 -31.30
C VAL A 528 3.57 19.01 -30.67
N TRP A 529 4.20 20.00 -31.28
CA TRP A 529 4.23 21.36 -30.75
C TRP A 529 2.81 21.93 -30.59
N ASP A 530 1.94 21.74 -31.56
CA ASP A 530 0.56 22.27 -31.53
C ASP A 530 -0.40 21.44 -30.66
N LYS A 531 0.08 20.33 -30.09
CA LYS A 531 -0.71 19.41 -29.26
C LYS A 531 -0.40 19.52 -27.77
N ILE A 532 0.68 20.20 -27.39
CA ILE A 532 1.05 20.39 -25.98
C ILE A 532 0.49 21.70 -25.42
N PRO A 533 0.23 21.79 -24.10
CA PRO A 533 -0.28 23.02 -23.50
C PRO A 533 0.69 24.20 -23.61
N ARG A 534 0.14 25.41 -23.66
CA ARG A 534 0.89 26.67 -23.81
C ARG A 534 1.88 26.89 -22.67
N GLU A 535 1.52 26.52 -21.45
CA GLU A 535 2.35 26.61 -20.26
C GLU A 535 3.60 25.71 -20.39
N VAL A 536 3.42 24.50 -20.91
CA VAL A 536 4.52 23.55 -21.16
C VAL A 536 5.46 24.09 -22.25
N GLN A 537 4.90 24.64 -23.34
CA GLN A 537 5.70 25.29 -24.39
C GLN A 537 6.55 26.43 -23.81
N GLN A 538 5.97 27.25 -22.95
CA GLN A 538 6.67 28.38 -22.34
C GLN A 538 7.87 27.93 -21.52
N VAL A 539 7.72 26.88 -20.69
CA VAL A 539 8.84 26.32 -19.91
C VAL A 539 9.94 25.76 -20.80
N ILE A 540 9.59 25.07 -21.89
CA ILE A 540 10.56 24.55 -22.87
C ILE A 540 11.40 25.68 -23.46
N ILE A 541 10.77 26.81 -23.79
CA ILE A 541 11.41 28.01 -24.35
C ILE A 541 12.30 28.70 -23.32
N ASP A 542 11.74 29.04 -22.15
CA ASP A 542 12.42 29.83 -21.13
C ASP A 542 13.67 29.11 -20.61
N LYS A 543 13.58 27.79 -20.46
CA LYS A 543 14.71 26.94 -20.03
C LYS A 543 15.57 26.45 -21.20
N LYS A 544 15.27 26.80 -22.45
CA LYS A 544 16.03 26.39 -23.64
C LYS A 544 16.23 24.87 -23.72
N LEU A 545 15.18 24.10 -23.48
CA LEU A 545 15.28 22.65 -23.38
C LEU A 545 15.59 22.00 -24.73
N LYS A 546 16.41 20.94 -24.70
CA LYS A 546 16.64 20.09 -25.88
C LYS A 546 15.50 19.07 -25.97
N PHE A 547 14.53 19.30 -26.85
CA PHE A 547 13.29 18.54 -26.89
C PHE A 547 13.33 17.41 -27.93
N TYR A 548 13.06 16.17 -27.47
CA TYR A 548 13.00 14.96 -28.29
C TYR A 548 11.66 14.23 -28.10
N VAL A 549 11.18 13.62 -29.18
CA VAL A 549 9.91 12.86 -29.19
C VAL A 549 10.07 11.49 -29.84
N LEU A 550 9.22 10.55 -29.42
CA LEU A 550 9.13 9.20 -29.99
C LEU A 550 7.69 8.68 -29.93
N LYS A 551 7.18 8.14 -31.05
CA LYS A 551 5.90 7.43 -31.15
C LYS A 551 5.93 6.03 -30.53
N ALA A 552 6.15 5.99 -29.22
CA ALA A 552 6.53 4.75 -28.52
C ALA A 552 5.42 3.69 -28.51
N PHE A 553 4.16 4.11 -28.35
CA PHE A 553 3.01 3.21 -28.32
C PHE A 553 2.71 2.61 -29.69
N ASP A 554 2.70 3.43 -30.74
CA ASP A 554 2.50 2.98 -32.12
C ASP A 554 3.59 1.96 -32.50
N LEU A 555 4.85 2.27 -32.16
CA LEU A 555 5.97 1.38 -32.40
C LEU A 555 5.85 0.06 -31.61
N ALA A 556 5.40 0.12 -30.35
CA ALA A 556 5.18 -1.08 -29.56
C ALA A 556 4.05 -1.95 -30.14
N ASP A 557 2.97 -1.34 -30.63
CA ASP A 557 1.85 -2.05 -31.25
C ASP A 557 2.25 -2.71 -32.58
N GLU A 558 2.95 -1.98 -33.46
CA GLU A 558 3.50 -2.53 -34.71
C GLU A 558 4.40 -3.75 -34.51
N ILE A 559 5.19 -3.76 -33.44
CA ILE A 559 6.09 -4.87 -33.08
C ILE A 559 5.34 -6.01 -32.37
N GLY A 560 4.15 -5.74 -31.83
CA GLY A 560 3.33 -6.68 -31.07
C GLY A 560 3.60 -6.68 -29.55
N LEU A 561 4.31 -5.68 -29.02
CA LEU A 561 4.57 -5.49 -27.59
C LEU A 561 3.36 -4.91 -26.81
N GLY A 562 2.31 -4.48 -27.53
CA GLY A 562 1.12 -3.88 -26.95
C GLY A 562 1.44 -2.56 -26.25
N SER A 563 1.02 -2.39 -25.00
CA SER A 563 1.25 -1.16 -24.23
C SER A 563 2.65 -1.02 -23.60
N ARG A 564 3.59 -1.94 -23.90
CA ARG A 564 4.94 -1.98 -23.30
C ARG A 564 5.93 -1.12 -24.09
N ILE A 565 6.23 0.07 -23.57
CA ILE A 565 7.17 1.04 -24.19
C ILE A 565 8.54 1.11 -23.48
N ASN A 566 8.74 0.33 -22.43
CA ASN A 566 9.89 0.41 -21.53
C ASN A 566 11.25 0.25 -22.25
N VAL A 567 11.41 -0.75 -23.12
CA VAL A 567 12.67 -0.98 -23.87
C VAL A 567 12.94 0.13 -24.89
N ILE A 568 11.88 0.62 -25.52
CA ILE A 568 11.95 1.71 -26.51
C ILE A 568 12.47 2.99 -25.83
N MET A 569 11.83 3.38 -24.71
CA MET A 569 12.21 4.59 -23.98
C MET A 569 13.58 4.46 -23.30
N GLN A 570 13.94 3.27 -22.82
CA GLN A 570 15.27 2.99 -22.28
C GLN A 570 16.37 3.19 -23.34
N THR A 571 16.13 2.67 -24.54
CA THR A 571 17.07 2.81 -25.67
C THR A 571 17.23 4.28 -26.06
N ALA A 572 16.11 5.01 -26.13
CA ALA A 572 16.14 6.45 -26.38
C ALA A 572 16.98 7.19 -25.33
N PHE A 573 16.80 6.90 -24.03
CA PHE A 573 17.60 7.48 -22.95
C PHE A 573 19.11 7.28 -23.15
N PHE A 574 19.57 6.07 -23.45
CA PHE A 574 21.01 5.82 -23.67
C PHE A 574 21.53 6.55 -24.91
N LYS A 575 20.73 6.67 -25.97
CA LYS A 575 21.12 7.37 -27.21
C LYS A 575 21.40 8.86 -27.00
N ILE A 576 20.64 9.55 -26.15
CA ILE A 576 20.75 11.02 -26.00
C ILE A 576 21.38 11.48 -24.68
N SER A 577 21.51 10.60 -23.68
CA SER A 577 22.18 10.95 -22.41
C SER A 577 23.71 10.97 -22.52
N ASN A 578 24.29 10.23 -23.48
CA ASN A 578 25.74 10.10 -23.70
C ASN A 578 26.55 9.65 -22.47
N ILE A 579 25.92 9.01 -21.48
CA ILE A 579 26.59 8.50 -20.27
C ILE A 579 27.48 7.29 -20.60
N VAL A 580 27.02 6.45 -21.52
CA VAL A 580 27.73 5.25 -22.01
C VAL A 580 27.76 5.33 -23.54
N PRO A 581 28.85 4.94 -24.21
CA PRO A 581 28.88 4.81 -25.67
C PRO A 581 27.73 3.93 -26.18
N ILE A 582 27.01 4.40 -27.20
CA ILE A 582 25.73 3.79 -27.60
C ILE A 582 25.86 2.31 -27.98
N ASP A 583 26.93 1.91 -28.68
CA ASP A 583 27.14 0.52 -29.08
C ASP A 583 27.26 -0.43 -27.87
N LYS A 584 27.96 0.02 -26.81
CA LYS A 584 28.08 -0.73 -25.56
C LYS A 584 26.75 -0.79 -24.81
N ALA A 585 25.99 0.31 -24.79
CA ALA A 585 24.68 0.35 -24.17
C ALA A 585 23.69 -0.60 -24.87
N VAL A 586 23.64 -0.59 -26.20
CA VAL A 586 22.78 -1.47 -27.00
C VAL A 586 23.13 -2.94 -26.76
N ALA A 587 24.41 -3.30 -26.75
CA ALA A 587 24.84 -4.66 -26.45
C ALA A 587 24.37 -5.10 -25.03
N ALA A 588 24.57 -4.26 -24.02
CA ALA A 588 24.15 -4.55 -22.65
C ALA A 588 22.62 -4.64 -22.49
N ILE A 589 21.85 -3.81 -23.20
CA ILE A 589 20.38 -3.89 -23.22
C ILE A 589 19.94 -5.23 -23.83
N LYS A 590 20.49 -5.62 -24.99
CA LYS A 590 20.14 -6.90 -25.65
C LYS A 590 20.54 -8.11 -24.79
N ASP A 591 21.69 -8.06 -24.12
CA ASP A 591 22.10 -9.08 -23.15
C ASP A 591 21.13 -9.16 -21.96
N SER A 592 20.69 -8.01 -21.45
CA SER A 592 19.70 -7.97 -20.38
C SER A 592 18.35 -8.52 -20.85
N ILE A 593 17.91 -8.20 -22.07
CA ILE A 593 16.68 -8.74 -22.67
C ILE A 593 16.78 -10.26 -22.72
N LYS A 594 17.90 -10.83 -23.16
CA LYS A 594 18.11 -12.28 -23.17
C LYS A 594 18.06 -12.89 -21.76
N LYS A 595 18.72 -12.27 -20.77
CA LYS A 595 18.70 -12.74 -19.37
C LYS A 595 17.29 -12.67 -18.75
N THR A 596 16.54 -11.62 -19.02
CA THR A 596 15.22 -11.38 -18.43
C THR A 596 14.09 -12.13 -19.14
N TYR A 597 14.11 -12.15 -20.47
CA TYR A 597 13.02 -12.68 -21.30
C TYR A 597 13.34 -14.00 -22.00
N GLY A 598 14.58 -14.51 -21.92
CA GLY A 598 14.95 -15.78 -22.54
C GLY A 598 14.08 -16.96 -22.10
N LYS A 599 13.62 -16.96 -20.84
CA LYS A 599 12.68 -17.96 -20.31
C LYS A 599 11.26 -17.85 -20.90
N LYS A 600 10.89 -16.71 -21.51
CA LYS A 600 9.57 -16.48 -22.12
C LYS A 600 9.51 -16.88 -23.60
N GLY A 601 10.58 -17.47 -24.14
CA GLY A 601 10.70 -17.90 -25.52
C GLY A 601 11.35 -16.88 -26.46
N GLU A 602 11.94 -17.39 -27.54
CA GLU A 602 12.74 -16.62 -28.51
C GLU A 602 11.93 -15.52 -29.20
N LYS A 603 10.65 -15.77 -29.50
CA LYS A 603 9.75 -14.76 -30.10
C LYS A 603 9.66 -13.48 -29.25
N VAL A 604 9.58 -13.60 -27.92
CA VAL A 604 9.52 -12.43 -27.02
C VAL A 604 10.85 -11.70 -27.01
N VAL A 605 11.98 -12.43 -27.00
CA VAL A 605 13.32 -11.85 -27.07
C VAL A 605 13.50 -11.07 -28.38
N ASP A 606 13.11 -11.65 -29.52
CA ASP A 606 13.21 -11.02 -30.83
C ASP A 606 12.37 -9.75 -30.95
N MET A 607 11.14 -9.77 -30.43
CA MET A 607 10.29 -8.57 -30.39
C MET A 607 10.96 -7.43 -29.60
N ASN A 608 11.56 -7.74 -28.44
CA ASN A 608 12.26 -6.72 -27.65
C ASN A 608 13.55 -6.24 -28.34
N ASN A 609 14.30 -7.13 -29.00
CA ASN A 609 15.49 -6.74 -29.77
C ASN A 609 15.13 -5.83 -30.94
N LYS A 610 14.07 -6.15 -31.69
CA LYS A 610 13.52 -5.28 -32.75
C LYS A 610 13.11 -3.91 -32.20
N ALA A 611 12.55 -3.85 -30.99
CA ALA A 611 12.19 -2.60 -30.36
C ALA A 611 13.40 -1.71 -30.07
N VAL A 612 14.55 -2.29 -29.64
CA VAL A 612 15.82 -1.54 -29.49
C VAL A 612 16.25 -0.95 -30.84
N ASP A 613 16.30 -1.77 -31.88
CA ASP A 613 16.81 -1.36 -33.20
C ASP A 613 15.93 -0.26 -33.83
N ARG A 614 14.60 -0.41 -33.74
CA ARG A 614 13.65 0.58 -34.25
C ARG A 614 13.67 1.88 -33.43
N ALA A 615 13.78 1.80 -32.10
CA ALA A 615 13.84 2.98 -31.25
C ALA A 615 15.04 3.88 -31.59
N LEU A 616 16.19 3.30 -31.96
CA LEU A 616 17.36 4.05 -32.41
C LEU A 616 17.10 4.85 -33.70
N GLN A 617 16.23 4.37 -34.59
CA GLN A 617 15.91 5.02 -35.86
C GLN A 617 14.77 6.04 -35.74
N SER A 618 13.86 5.84 -34.77
CA SER A 618 12.61 6.61 -34.64
C SER A 618 12.67 7.80 -33.69
N LEU A 619 13.80 8.06 -33.04
CA LEU A 619 13.94 9.22 -32.15
C LEU A 619 14.12 10.51 -32.93
N GLU A 620 13.24 11.48 -32.72
CA GLU A 620 13.22 12.75 -33.44
C GLU A 620 13.47 13.94 -32.51
N GLN A 621 14.28 14.90 -32.94
CA GLN A 621 14.46 16.17 -32.22
C GLN A 621 13.47 17.21 -32.75
N VAL A 622 12.80 17.90 -31.83
CA VAL A 622 11.87 18.99 -32.15
C VAL A 622 12.65 20.30 -32.20
N ILE A 623 12.46 21.09 -33.26
CA ILE A 623 12.98 22.45 -33.35
C ILE A 623 12.08 23.33 -32.49
N VAL A 624 12.58 23.78 -31.34
CA VAL A 624 11.83 24.61 -30.40
C VAL A 624 11.67 26.03 -30.97
N PRO A 625 10.43 26.51 -31.22
CA PRO A 625 10.18 27.89 -31.64
C PRO A 625 10.47 28.91 -30.54
N ASN A 626 10.64 30.18 -30.92
CA ASN A 626 10.93 31.26 -29.94
C ASN A 626 9.70 31.76 -29.17
N LYS A 627 8.49 31.27 -29.47
CA LYS A 627 7.24 31.71 -28.84
C LYS A 627 6.29 30.52 -28.64
N ALA A 628 5.56 30.54 -27.53
CA ALA A 628 4.46 29.61 -27.31
C ALA A 628 3.27 29.98 -28.22
N THR A 629 2.76 29.01 -28.98
CA THR A 629 1.70 29.16 -30.00
C THR A 629 0.44 28.37 -29.69
N SER A 630 0.47 27.45 -28.71
CA SER A 630 -0.66 26.56 -28.41
C SER A 630 -1.89 27.32 -27.91
N LYS A 631 -3.07 26.87 -28.35
CA LYS A 631 -4.38 27.30 -27.85
C LYS A 631 -4.88 26.41 -26.71
N ILE A 632 -4.15 25.35 -26.39
CA ILE A 632 -4.48 24.41 -25.32
C ILE A 632 -3.86 24.95 -24.04
N ALA A 633 -4.66 25.12 -22.99
CA ALA A 633 -4.17 25.43 -21.65
C ALA A 633 -4.26 24.18 -20.77
N ILE A 634 -3.44 24.10 -19.73
CA ILE A 634 -3.60 23.08 -18.70
C ILE A 634 -4.95 23.32 -17.99
N PRO A 635 -5.89 22.35 -18.01
CA PRO A 635 -7.17 22.50 -17.34
C PRO A 635 -7.00 22.61 -15.82
N ALA A 636 -7.99 23.20 -15.15
CA ALA A 636 -8.07 23.15 -13.69
C ALA A 636 -8.10 21.69 -13.21
N VAL A 637 -7.40 21.40 -12.11
CA VAL A 637 -7.25 20.04 -11.57
C VAL A 637 -8.58 19.44 -11.14
N VAL A 638 -9.47 20.29 -10.61
CA VAL A 638 -10.85 19.96 -10.27
C VAL A 638 -11.77 21.08 -10.78
N PRO A 639 -13.07 20.79 -11.01
CA PRO A 639 -14.05 21.82 -11.39
C PRO A 639 -14.19 22.97 -10.37
N GLU A 640 -14.62 24.15 -10.84
CA GLU A 640 -14.78 25.35 -9.99
C GLU A 640 -15.91 25.22 -8.96
N ASP A 641 -16.92 24.38 -9.25
CA ASP A 641 -18.06 24.07 -8.40
C ASP A 641 -17.78 22.92 -7.40
N ALA A 642 -16.56 22.36 -7.40
CA ALA A 642 -16.15 21.39 -6.40
C ALA A 642 -16.14 22.00 -4.98
N PRO A 643 -16.40 21.21 -3.92
CA PRO A 643 -16.37 21.69 -2.54
C PRO A 643 -15.05 22.40 -2.19
N GLU A 644 -15.12 23.37 -1.29
CA GLU A 644 -13.95 24.19 -0.91
C GLU A 644 -12.73 23.35 -0.50
N PHE A 645 -12.93 22.35 0.36
CA PHE A 645 -11.87 21.42 0.75
C PHE A 645 -11.26 20.68 -0.45
N VAL A 646 -12.09 20.30 -1.44
CA VAL A 646 -11.63 19.64 -2.65
C VAL A 646 -10.76 20.57 -3.49
N ARG A 647 -11.17 21.83 -3.65
CA ARG A 647 -10.42 22.84 -4.44
C ARG A 647 -9.11 23.26 -3.78
N ASN A 648 -9.12 23.45 -2.47
CA ASN A 648 -8.00 24.05 -1.75
C ASN A 648 -7.00 23.00 -1.24
N VAL A 649 -7.45 21.78 -0.91
CA VAL A 649 -6.60 20.72 -0.34
C VAL A 649 -6.46 19.56 -1.31
N THR A 650 -7.55 18.89 -1.67
CA THR A 650 -7.51 17.68 -2.51
C THR A 650 -6.84 17.94 -3.86
N ALA A 651 -7.21 19.03 -4.54
CA ALA A 651 -6.66 19.39 -5.84
C ALA A 651 -5.15 19.67 -5.80
N ARG A 652 -4.65 20.26 -4.70
CA ARG A 652 -3.22 20.49 -4.50
C ARG A 652 -2.46 19.18 -4.36
N ILE A 653 -3.01 18.20 -3.64
CA ILE A 653 -2.43 16.86 -3.53
C ILE A 653 -2.46 16.13 -4.88
N ILE A 654 -3.60 16.16 -5.60
CA ILE A 654 -3.72 15.58 -6.96
C ILE A 654 -2.67 16.17 -7.91
N ALA A 655 -2.41 17.48 -7.82
CA ALA A 655 -1.42 18.18 -8.64
C ALA A 655 0.05 17.89 -8.28
N GLY A 656 0.31 17.05 -7.26
CA GLY A 656 1.65 16.78 -6.75
C GLY A 656 2.24 17.93 -5.92
N LYS A 657 1.40 18.82 -5.38
CA LYS A 657 1.78 19.99 -4.57
C LYS A 657 1.28 19.88 -3.13
N GLY A 658 1.21 18.64 -2.62
CA GLY A 658 0.77 18.34 -1.25
C GLY A 658 1.74 18.86 -0.17
N ASP A 659 3.03 18.96 -0.48
CA ASP A 659 4.05 19.48 0.44
C ASP A 659 3.89 20.98 0.75
N ASP A 660 3.23 21.73 -0.13
CA ASP A 660 3.00 23.18 0.02
C ASP A 660 1.80 23.51 0.94
N ILE A 661 0.99 22.50 1.30
CA ILE A 661 -0.23 22.70 2.06
C ILE A 661 0.13 22.95 3.54
N PRO A 662 -0.34 24.05 4.16
CA PRO A 662 -0.04 24.35 5.55
C PRO A 662 -0.79 23.44 6.52
N VAL A 663 -0.30 23.36 7.77
CA VAL A 663 -0.93 22.55 8.83
C VAL A 663 -2.39 22.95 9.06
N SER A 664 -2.72 24.25 9.03
CA SER A 664 -4.07 24.76 9.25
C SER A 664 -5.14 24.25 8.27
N ALA A 665 -4.72 23.76 7.10
CA ALA A 665 -5.64 23.29 6.05
C ALA A 665 -6.08 21.83 6.24
N PHE A 666 -5.43 21.07 7.12
CA PHE A 666 -5.74 19.66 7.35
C PHE A 666 -6.73 19.47 8.52
N PRO A 667 -7.58 18.43 8.48
CA PRO A 667 -8.38 18.01 9.63
C PRO A 667 -7.49 17.63 10.82
N ILE A 668 -7.89 18.04 12.02
CA ILE A 668 -7.10 17.84 13.26
C ILE A 668 -7.04 16.37 13.73
N ASP A 669 -7.96 15.53 13.25
CA ASP A 669 -8.15 14.13 13.64
C ASP A 669 -8.02 13.16 12.46
N GLY A 670 -7.68 13.66 11.27
CA GLY A 670 -7.61 12.85 10.05
C GLY A 670 -8.97 12.53 9.42
N THR A 671 -10.06 13.19 9.81
CA THR A 671 -11.39 12.98 9.20
C THR A 671 -11.49 13.70 7.84
N PHE A 672 -11.48 12.94 6.74
CA PHE A 672 -11.60 13.48 5.37
C PHE A 672 -13.03 13.40 4.82
N PRO A 673 -13.43 14.32 3.90
CA PRO A 673 -14.71 14.22 3.22
C PRO A 673 -14.82 12.99 2.32
N THR A 674 -16.03 12.47 2.20
CA THR A 674 -16.40 11.40 1.25
C THR A 674 -16.68 11.97 -0.15
N ALA A 675 -16.90 11.10 -1.13
CA ALA A 675 -17.30 11.43 -2.50
C ALA A 675 -16.32 12.34 -3.26
N THR A 676 -15.01 12.30 -2.96
CA THR A 676 -14.06 13.21 -3.62
C THR A 676 -13.46 12.62 -4.90
N SER A 677 -13.51 11.30 -5.10
CA SER A 677 -13.01 10.64 -6.33
C SER A 677 -13.73 11.08 -7.62
N GLN A 678 -15.00 11.51 -7.51
CA GLN A 678 -15.77 11.99 -8.66
C GLN A 678 -15.17 13.22 -9.34
N TYR A 679 -14.33 13.98 -8.63
CA TYR A 679 -13.67 15.18 -9.15
C TYR A 679 -12.30 14.91 -9.79
N GLU A 680 -11.74 13.70 -9.65
CA GLU A 680 -10.37 13.43 -10.08
C GLU A 680 -10.22 13.32 -11.60
N LYS A 681 -11.18 12.68 -12.28
CA LYS A 681 -11.23 12.51 -13.75
C LYS A 681 -9.87 12.12 -14.36
N ARG A 682 -9.33 11.02 -13.83
CA ARG A 682 -7.93 10.55 -14.01
C ARG A 682 -7.48 10.43 -15.45
N ASN A 683 -8.39 10.10 -16.36
CA ASN A 683 -8.19 9.96 -17.79
C ASN A 683 -6.95 9.13 -18.16
N ILE A 684 -6.99 7.83 -17.81
CA ILE A 684 -5.86 6.89 -17.97
C ILE A 684 -6.09 5.78 -18.99
N ALA A 685 -7.32 5.59 -19.47
CA ALA A 685 -7.65 4.55 -20.44
C ALA A 685 -7.29 4.98 -21.87
N LEU A 686 -6.64 4.08 -22.61
CA LEU A 686 -6.40 4.26 -24.06
C LEU A 686 -7.65 3.92 -24.89
N GLN A 687 -8.46 2.98 -24.39
CA GLN A 687 -9.71 2.55 -25.00
C GLN A 687 -10.83 2.53 -23.96
N VAL A 688 -12.05 2.87 -24.39
CA VAL A 688 -13.24 2.88 -23.53
C VAL A 688 -14.39 2.13 -24.23
N PRO A 689 -15.35 1.58 -23.48
CA PRO A 689 -16.49 0.90 -24.07
C PRO A 689 -17.46 1.89 -24.71
N GLU A 690 -17.91 1.57 -25.93
CA GLU A 690 -18.99 2.26 -26.63
C GLU A 690 -20.23 1.38 -26.74
N TRP A 691 -21.39 1.93 -26.39
CA TRP A 691 -22.68 1.24 -26.38
C TRP A 691 -23.41 1.29 -27.74
N ILE A 692 -24.06 0.17 -28.09
CA ILE A 692 -24.93 -0.03 -29.26
C ILE A 692 -26.36 -0.32 -28.76
N PRO A 693 -27.27 0.67 -28.78
CA PRO A 693 -28.59 0.55 -28.18
C PRO A 693 -29.46 -0.57 -28.76
N GLU A 694 -29.40 -0.77 -30.07
CA GLU A 694 -30.31 -1.65 -30.84
C GLU A 694 -30.10 -3.14 -30.50
N VAL A 695 -28.86 -3.50 -30.15
CA VAL A 695 -28.46 -4.87 -29.78
C VAL A 695 -28.71 -5.15 -28.29
N CYS A 696 -28.83 -4.11 -27.47
CA CYS A 696 -28.83 -4.22 -26.03
C CYS A 696 -30.12 -4.84 -25.47
N ILE A 697 -29.95 -5.83 -24.57
CA ILE A 697 -31.07 -6.46 -23.83
C ILE A 697 -31.33 -5.85 -22.45
N GLN A 698 -30.60 -4.80 -22.07
CA GLN A 698 -30.79 -4.04 -20.82
C GLN A 698 -30.69 -4.91 -19.55
N CYS A 699 -29.72 -5.84 -19.51
CA CYS A 699 -29.57 -6.82 -18.42
C CYS A 699 -28.78 -6.32 -17.20
N GLY A 700 -28.03 -5.23 -17.31
CA GLY A 700 -27.21 -4.67 -16.23
C GLY A 700 -25.89 -5.38 -15.92
N GLN A 701 -25.59 -6.52 -16.57
CA GLN A 701 -24.35 -7.30 -16.33
C GLN A 701 -23.07 -6.47 -16.46
N CYS A 702 -23.00 -5.60 -17.48
CA CYS A 702 -21.85 -4.72 -17.71
C CYS A 702 -21.60 -3.71 -16.57
N SER A 703 -22.66 -3.21 -15.93
CA SER A 703 -22.57 -2.32 -14.76
C SER A 703 -22.26 -3.13 -13.50
N PHE A 704 -22.86 -4.32 -13.36
CA PHE A 704 -22.65 -5.21 -12.23
C PHE A 704 -21.18 -5.61 -12.05
N VAL A 705 -20.50 -5.99 -13.14
CA VAL A 705 -19.09 -6.42 -13.11
C VAL A 705 -18.09 -5.27 -13.18
N CYS A 706 -18.55 -4.02 -13.36
CA CYS A 706 -17.65 -2.88 -13.51
C CYS A 706 -16.93 -2.59 -12.18
N PRO A 707 -15.58 -2.71 -12.11
CA PRO A 707 -14.85 -2.52 -10.86
C PRO A 707 -14.71 -1.06 -10.41
N HIS A 708 -15.09 -0.09 -11.26
CA HIS A 708 -14.91 1.33 -10.99
C HIS A 708 -16.22 2.14 -11.08
N ALA A 709 -17.37 1.47 -11.26
CA ALA A 709 -18.67 2.12 -11.45
C ALA A 709 -18.71 3.15 -12.61
N VAL A 710 -17.92 2.92 -13.66
CA VAL A 710 -17.80 3.81 -14.83
C VAL A 710 -18.85 3.56 -15.90
N ILE A 711 -19.61 2.47 -15.78
CA ILE A 711 -20.75 2.15 -16.64
C ILE A 711 -21.99 2.07 -15.77
N ARG A 712 -22.98 2.91 -16.08
CA ARG A 712 -24.21 3.06 -15.31
C ARG A 712 -25.43 3.00 -16.21
N MET A 713 -26.56 2.61 -15.64
CA MET A 713 -27.82 2.55 -16.36
C MET A 713 -28.92 3.30 -15.62
N LYS A 714 -29.79 3.98 -16.37
CA LYS A 714 -30.99 4.64 -15.86
C LYS A 714 -32.19 4.31 -16.75
N ILE A 715 -33.36 4.31 -16.14
CA ILE A 715 -34.67 4.31 -16.79
C ILE A 715 -35.38 5.59 -16.37
N TYR A 716 -35.88 6.37 -17.32
CA TYR A 716 -36.41 7.70 -17.04
C TYR A 716 -37.50 8.08 -18.05
N ASP A 717 -38.26 9.14 -17.76
CA ASP A 717 -39.32 9.61 -18.66
C ASP A 717 -38.76 10.18 -19.95
N LYS A 718 -39.40 9.85 -21.07
CA LYS A 718 -38.98 10.29 -22.40
C LYS A 718 -38.85 11.81 -22.52
N ASP A 719 -39.63 12.58 -21.76
CA ASP A 719 -39.59 14.04 -21.77
C ASP A 719 -38.24 14.64 -21.35
N ILE A 720 -37.44 13.93 -20.55
CA ILE A 720 -36.10 14.38 -20.14
C ILE A 720 -35.15 14.50 -21.34
N LEU A 721 -35.40 13.74 -22.42
CA LEU A 721 -34.55 13.77 -23.62
C LEU A 721 -34.59 15.10 -24.40
N LYS A 722 -35.53 16.00 -24.10
CA LYS A 722 -35.60 17.32 -24.75
C LYS A 722 -34.33 18.16 -24.53
N ASP A 723 -33.67 17.95 -23.40
CA ASP A 723 -32.45 18.66 -23.01
C ASP A 723 -31.17 17.82 -23.25
N ALA A 724 -31.29 16.67 -23.92
CA ALA A 724 -30.17 15.77 -24.15
C ALA A 724 -29.17 16.35 -25.16
N PRO A 725 -27.84 16.23 -24.91
CA PRO A 725 -26.83 16.69 -25.85
C PRO A 725 -26.82 15.85 -27.13
N GLU A 726 -26.30 16.44 -28.21
CA GLU A 726 -26.13 15.74 -29.49
C GLU A 726 -25.27 14.48 -29.31
N GLY A 727 -25.78 13.33 -29.77
CA GLY A 727 -25.12 12.04 -29.64
C GLY A 727 -25.34 11.32 -28.31
N PHE A 728 -26.24 11.82 -27.45
CA PHE A 728 -26.69 11.06 -26.27
C PHE A 728 -27.53 9.85 -26.70
N LYS A 729 -27.01 8.65 -26.44
CA LYS A 729 -27.65 7.39 -26.86
C LYS A 729 -28.75 6.99 -25.88
N HIS A 730 -29.87 6.52 -26.41
CA HIS A 730 -30.98 5.94 -25.63
C HIS A 730 -31.76 4.90 -26.46
N THR A 731 -32.60 4.10 -25.81
CA THR A 731 -33.55 3.16 -26.45
C THR A 731 -34.77 2.96 -25.55
N PRO A 732 -35.95 2.57 -26.08
CA PRO A 732 -37.11 2.29 -25.24
C PRO A 732 -36.82 1.27 -24.14
N ALA A 733 -37.29 1.54 -22.92
CA ALA A 733 -37.06 0.66 -21.78
C ALA A 733 -37.86 -0.65 -21.91
N LYS A 734 -37.20 -1.79 -21.68
CA LYS A 734 -37.79 -3.14 -21.78
C LYS A 734 -38.30 -3.60 -20.42
N GLY A 735 -39.61 -3.79 -20.31
CA GLY A 735 -40.32 -4.31 -19.13
C GLY A 735 -41.79 -3.92 -19.13
N LYS A 736 -42.61 -4.58 -18.30
CA LYS A 736 -44.04 -4.28 -18.16
C LYS A 736 -44.21 -2.90 -17.49
N GLY A 737 -45.03 -2.01 -18.06
CA GLY A 737 -45.30 -0.69 -17.48
C GLY A 737 -44.23 0.37 -17.78
N LEU A 738 -43.36 0.13 -18.77
CA LEU A 738 -42.27 1.02 -19.16
C LEU A 738 -42.47 1.68 -20.53
N GLU A 739 -43.70 1.68 -21.07
CA GLU A 739 -44.00 2.06 -22.46
C GLU A 739 -43.70 3.54 -22.77
N ARG A 740 -43.64 4.40 -21.75
CA ARG A 740 -43.26 5.84 -21.86
C ARG A 740 -41.86 6.15 -21.33
N LYS A 741 -41.09 5.12 -20.98
CA LYS A 741 -39.77 5.26 -20.37
C LYS A 741 -38.68 4.93 -21.39
N GLU A 742 -37.57 5.65 -21.28
CA GLU A 742 -36.37 5.44 -22.07
C GLU A 742 -35.28 4.86 -21.17
N PHE A 743 -34.34 4.14 -21.79
CA PHE A 743 -33.19 3.52 -21.15
C PHE A 743 -31.91 4.04 -21.77
N SER A 744 -30.94 4.39 -20.92
CA SER A 744 -29.56 4.66 -21.34
C SER A 744 -28.57 3.87 -20.51
N LEU A 745 -27.55 3.35 -21.19
CA LEU A 745 -26.32 2.83 -20.61
C LEU A 745 -25.21 3.82 -20.91
N GLN A 746 -24.75 4.58 -19.92
CA GLN A 746 -23.77 5.64 -20.10
C GLN A 746 -22.42 5.27 -19.48
N ILE A 747 -21.35 5.73 -20.14
CA ILE A 747 -19.96 5.50 -19.77
C ILE A 747 -19.33 6.82 -19.31
N ALA A 748 -18.56 6.77 -18.23
CA ALA A 748 -17.68 7.83 -17.75
C ALA A 748 -16.30 7.68 -18.41
N PRO A 749 -15.99 8.39 -19.51
CA PRO A 749 -14.78 8.13 -20.29
C PRO A 749 -13.49 8.49 -19.54
N GLU A 750 -13.54 9.54 -18.71
CA GLU A 750 -12.38 10.06 -17.96
C GLU A 750 -12.09 9.24 -16.69
N ASP A 751 -13.03 8.44 -16.21
CA ASP A 751 -12.83 7.57 -15.03
C ASP A 751 -12.59 6.11 -15.42
N CYS A 752 -12.84 5.75 -16.69
CA CYS A 752 -12.63 4.40 -17.18
C CYS A 752 -11.15 4.00 -17.10
N THR A 753 -10.92 2.75 -16.71
CA THR A 753 -9.58 2.12 -16.67
C THR A 753 -9.28 1.25 -17.89
N GLY A 754 -10.22 1.11 -18.82
CA GLY A 754 -10.04 0.34 -20.05
C GLY A 754 -9.95 -1.18 -19.86
N CYS A 755 -10.36 -1.72 -18.72
CA CYS A 755 -10.16 -3.15 -18.39
C CYS A 755 -10.93 -4.15 -19.28
N GLY A 756 -11.96 -3.71 -20.00
CA GLY A 756 -12.75 -4.56 -20.91
C GLY A 756 -13.69 -5.56 -20.24
N ALA A 757 -13.72 -5.69 -18.90
CA ALA A 757 -14.54 -6.69 -18.20
C ALA A 757 -16.05 -6.62 -18.54
N CYS A 758 -16.56 -5.41 -18.76
CA CYS A 758 -17.93 -5.14 -19.17
C CYS A 758 -18.28 -5.64 -20.58
N VAL A 759 -17.36 -5.43 -21.54
CA VAL A 759 -17.45 -5.93 -22.93
C VAL A 759 -17.34 -7.46 -22.92
N ASN A 760 -16.40 -8.00 -22.12
CA ASN A 760 -16.20 -9.43 -22.01
C ASN A 760 -17.48 -10.12 -21.51
N LYS A 761 -18.09 -9.63 -20.43
CA LYS A 761 -19.31 -10.21 -19.85
C LYS A 761 -20.60 -9.87 -20.58
N CYS A 762 -20.58 -9.02 -21.61
CA CYS A 762 -21.77 -8.76 -22.41
C CYS A 762 -22.23 -10.04 -23.13
N PRO A 763 -23.45 -10.53 -22.88
CA PRO A 763 -23.89 -11.84 -23.37
C PRO A 763 -24.52 -11.80 -24.77
N VAL A 764 -24.69 -10.61 -25.37
CA VAL A 764 -25.43 -10.45 -26.62
C VAL A 764 -24.55 -9.88 -27.72
N PHE A 765 -24.63 -10.55 -28.86
CA PHE A 765 -23.97 -10.18 -30.10
C PHE A 765 -25.00 -9.65 -31.11
N GLU A 766 -24.57 -8.71 -31.94
CA GLU A 766 -25.31 -8.27 -33.12
C GLU A 766 -25.52 -9.47 -34.05
N LYS A 767 -26.72 -9.60 -34.64
CA LYS A 767 -27.02 -10.68 -35.59
C LYS A 767 -26.72 -10.21 -37.01
N GLY A 768 -26.04 -11.04 -37.79
CA GLY A 768 -25.83 -10.82 -39.22
C GLY A 768 -27.12 -11.01 -40.02
N ALA A 769 -27.06 -10.71 -41.32
CA ALA A 769 -28.18 -10.89 -42.26
C ALA A 769 -28.67 -12.36 -42.35
N ASP A 770 -27.82 -13.33 -41.98
CA ASP A 770 -28.12 -14.76 -41.89
C ASP A 770 -28.70 -15.19 -40.53
N GLY A 771 -28.94 -14.24 -39.62
CA GLY A 771 -29.46 -14.47 -38.27
C GLY A 771 -28.44 -15.00 -37.26
N LYS A 772 -27.17 -15.21 -37.65
CA LYS A 772 -26.11 -15.70 -36.75
C LYS A 772 -25.41 -14.57 -36.01
N PRO A 773 -24.86 -14.81 -34.79
CA PRO A 773 -24.04 -13.84 -34.08
C PRO A 773 -22.81 -13.38 -34.88
N THR A 774 -22.63 -12.07 -35.03
CA THR A 774 -21.37 -11.45 -35.47
C THR A 774 -20.38 -11.36 -34.30
N GLN A 775 -19.17 -10.84 -34.54
CA GLN A 775 -18.21 -10.55 -33.46
C GLN A 775 -18.52 -9.25 -32.70
N LYS A 776 -19.47 -8.43 -33.17
CA LYS A 776 -19.82 -7.16 -32.56
C LYS A 776 -20.82 -7.39 -31.42
N LYS A 777 -20.49 -6.93 -30.22
CA LYS A 777 -21.37 -7.02 -29.03
C LYS A 777 -22.23 -5.78 -28.88
N ALA A 778 -23.19 -5.78 -27.95
CA ALA A 778 -23.95 -4.57 -27.60
C ALA A 778 -23.08 -3.44 -27.00
N ILE A 779 -21.84 -3.74 -26.63
CA ILE A 779 -20.85 -2.82 -26.07
C ILE A 779 -19.47 -3.31 -26.54
N ASN A 780 -18.63 -2.43 -27.09
CA ASN A 780 -17.32 -2.78 -27.67
C ASN A 780 -16.23 -1.79 -27.24
N MET A 781 -14.98 -2.23 -27.14
CA MET A 781 -13.86 -1.33 -26.86
C MET A 781 -13.51 -0.52 -28.11
N VAL A 782 -13.37 0.80 -27.98
CA VAL A 782 -12.94 1.72 -29.04
C VAL A 782 -11.86 2.67 -28.51
N ALA A 783 -11.06 3.27 -29.39
CA ALA A 783 -10.09 4.29 -29.02
C ALA A 783 -10.78 5.46 -28.31
N GLN A 784 -10.19 5.94 -27.21
CA GLN A 784 -10.83 6.97 -26.39
C GLN A 784 -10.87 8.34 -27.11
N PRO A 785 -9.77 8.88 -27.66
CA PRO A 785 -9.85 9.86 -28.75
C PRO A 785 -10.38 9.18 -30.03
N PRO A 786 -11.38 9.74 -30.75
CA PRO A 786 -11.93 11.11 -30.66
C PRO A 786 -13.18 11.26 -29.77
N ILE A 787 -13.73 10.19 -29.19
CA ILE A 787 -15.06 10.22 -28.54
C ILE A 787 -15.08 10.84 -27.13
N ARG A 788 -13.93 11.02 -26.47
CA ARG A 788 -13.80 11.56 -25.09
C ARG A 788 -14.67 12.81 -24.86
N ALA A 789 -14.58 13.80 -25.74
CA ALA A 789 -15.26 15.09 -25.57
C ALA A 789 -16.79 14.97 -25.65
N ARG A 790 -17.30 14.11 -26.56
CA ARG A 790 -18.73 13.81 -26.67
C ARG A 790 -19.22 13.06 -25.43
N GLU A 791 -18.53 11.98 -25.07
CA GLU A 791 -18.96 11.13 -23.95
C GLU A 791 -18.86 11.82 -22.59
N LYS A 792 -17.96 12.81 -22.44
CA LYS A 792 -17.92 13.67 -21.25
C LYS A 792 -19.24 14.43 -21.08
N LYS A 793 -19.69 15.15 -22.11
CA LYS A 793 -20.96 15.89 -22.10
C LYS A 793 -22.16 14.96 -21.90
N ASN A 794 -22.15 13.80 -22.56
CA ASN A 794 -23.20 12.78 -22.38
C ASN A 794 -23.25 12.26 -20.94
N PHE A 795 -22.10 12.06 -20.30
CA PHE A 795 -22.04 11.60 -18.92
C PHE A 795 -22.50 12.69 -17.93
N GLU A 796 -22.13 13.96 -18.15
CA GLU A 796 -22.64 15.10 -17.38
C GLU A 796 -24.17 15.17 -17.43
N PHE A 797 -24.77 15.07 -18.62
CA PHE A 797 -26.23 14.99 -18.77
C PHE A 797 -26.82 13.75 -18.09
N PHE A 798 -26.19 12.58 -18.22
CA PHE A 798 -26.67 11.37 -17.53
C PHE A 798 -26.69 11.51 -16.00
N LEU A 799 -25.73 12.25 -15.43
CA LEU A 799 -25.71 12.55 -14.00
C LEU A 799 -26.81 13.52 -13.58
N SER A 800 -27.27 14.42 -14.45
CA SER A 800 -28.39 15.34 -14.16
C SER A 800 -29.77 14.66 -14.18
N ILE A 801 -29.91 13.51 -14.83
CA ILE A 801 -31.13 12.69 -14.75
C ILE A 801 -31.31 12.24 -13.29
N PRO A 802 -32.48 12.39 -12.66
CA PRO A 802 -32.69 11.96 -11.28
C PRO A 802 -32.39 10.46 -11.07
N ASP A 803 -31.72 10.13 -9.95
CA ASP A 803 -31.53 8.74 -9.54
C ASP A 803 -32.87 8.14 -9.08
N MET A 804 -33.15 6.89 -9.45
CA MET A 804 -34.38 6.20 -9.06
C MET A 804 -34.44 5.94 -7.55
N LYS A 805 -35.64 6.09 -6.97
CA LYS A 805 -35.91 5.68 -5.59
C LYS A 805 -36.32 4.21 -5.54
N ILE A 806 -36.11 3.57 -4.39
CA ILE A 806 -36.47 2.15 -4.17
C ILE A 806 -37.94 1.89 -4.52
N LYS A 807 -38.86 2.75 -4.07
CA LYS A 807 -40.31 2.63 -4.33
C LYS A 807 -40.70 2.79 -5.81
N GLU A 808 -39.81 3.32 -6.63
CA GLU A 808 -40.02 3.60 -8.07
C GLU A 808 -39.34 2.55 -8.96
N LEU A 809 -38.61 1.59 -8.38
CA LEU A 809 -37.86 0.59 -9.14
C LEU A 809 -38.81 -0.36 -9.90
N PRO A 810 -38.65 -0.49 -11.23
CA PRO A 810 -39.48 -1.41 -12.02
C PRO A 810 -39.07 -2.89 -11.87
N PHE A 811 -37.90 -3.16 -11.27
CA PHE A 811 -37.39 -4.49 -10.96
C PHE A 811 -36.91 -4.50 -9.53
N ALA A 812 -37.22 -5.56 -8.77
CA ALA A 812 -36.83 -5.66 -7.38
C ALA A 812 -35.31 -5.48 -7.22
N ILE A 813 -34.90 -4.69 -6.22
CA ILE A 813 -33.49 -4.42 -5.89
C ILE A 813 -32.69 -5.70 -5.60
N THR A 814 -33.38 -6.77 -5.21
CA THR A 814 -32.84 -8.12 -4.98
C THR A 814 -32.46 -8.87 -6.26
N THR A 815 -32.72 -8.30 -7.45
CA THR A 815 -32.29 -8.84 -8.74
C THR A 815 -31.07 -8.10 -9.26
N VAL A 816 -30.27 -8.75 -10.11
CA VAL A 816 -29.10 -8.11 -10.76
C VAL A 816 -29.51 -6.86 -11.53
N LYS A 817 -30.61 -6.90 -12.31
CA LYS A 817 -31.07 -5.73 -13.06
C LYS A 817 -31.53 -4.60 -12.14
N GLY A 818 -32.29 -4.94 -11.08
CA GLY A 818 -32.79 -3.95 -10.12
C GLY A 818 -31.69 -3.26 -9.33
N SER A 819 -30.69 -4.00 -8.83
CA SER A 819 -29.57 -3.41 -8.08
C SER A 819 -28.74 -2.45 -8.94
N GLN A 820 -28.62 -2.70 -10.25
CA GLN A 820 -27.85 -1.84 -11.15
C GLN A 820 -28.59 -0.57 -11.63
N LEU A 821 -29.88 -0.43 -11.30
CA LEU A 821 -30.60 0.84 -11.46
C LEU A 821 -30.37 1.81 -10.29
N MET A 822 -29.85 1.30 -9.17
CA MET A 822 -29.49 2.13 -8.02
C MET A 822 -28.13 2.80 -8.24
N ARG A 823 -28.01 4.05 -7.77
CA ARG A 823 -26.76 4.78 -7.74
C ARG A 823 -25.70 3.96 -6.98
N PRO A 824 -24.54 3.66 -7.57
CA PRO A 824 -23.42 3.09 -6.83
C PRO A 824 -22.88 4.12 -5.84
N LEU A 825 -22.70 3.73 -4.58
CA LEU A 825 -22.10 4.58 -3.54
C LEU A 825 -20.63 4.21 -3.27
N PHE A 826 -20.01 3.53 -4.23
CA PHE A 826 -18.57 3.26 -4.31
C PHE A 826 -18.15 3.37 -5.78
N GLU A 827 -17.41 4.41 -6.13
CA GLU A 827 -17.06 4.74 -7.52
C GLU A 827 -15.61 5.21 -7.66
N PHE A 828 -15.05 5.02 -8.85
CA PHE A 828 -13.77 5.61 -9.27
C PHE A 828 -12.57 5.37 -8.35
N SER A 829 -12.57 4.24 -7.63
CA SER A 829 -11.49 3.87 -6.70
C SER A 829 -10.11 3.72 -7.37
N GLY A 830 -9.05 3.81 -6.56
CA GLY A 830 -7.66 3.58 -6.99
C GLY A 830 -7.28 2.13 -7.30
N ALA A 831 -8.26 1.21 -7.38
CA ALA A 831 -8.02 -0.21 -7.61
C ALA A 831 -7.50 -0.52 -9.03
N CYS A 832 -6.92 -1.71 -9.20
CA CYS A 832 -6.41 -2.21 -10.48
C CYS A 832 -7.47 -2.22 -11.59
N ALA A 833 -7.07 -2.02 -12.84
CA ALA A 833 -7.94 -2.25 -13.99
C ALA A 833 -8.42 -3.71 -14.01
N GLY A 834 -9.74 -3.93 -13.90
CA GLY A 834 -10.32 -5.27 -13.81
C GLY A 834 -10.24 -5.90 -12.41
N CYS A 835 -10.07 -5.13 -11.34
CA CYS A 835 -10.00 -5.66 -9.97
C CYS A 835 -11.18 -6.59 -9.63
N GLY A 836 -10.90 -7.75 -9.04
CA GLY A 836 -11.92 -8.71 -8.62
C GLY A 836 -12.62 -8.39 -7.30
N GLU A 837 -12.11 -7.46 -6.50
CA GLU A 837 -12.65 -7.11 -5.18
C GLU A 837 -13.79 -6.07 -5.26
N THR A 838 -13.56 -4.98 -6.00
CA THR A 838 -14.44 -3.80 -5.98
C THR A 838 -15.85 -3.99 -6.53
N PRO A 839 -16.15 -4.94 -7.46
CA PRO A 839 -17.53 -5.23 -7.82
C PRO A 839 -18.39 -5.68 -6.63
N TYR A 840 -17.81 -6.41 -5.66
CA TYR A 840 -18.50 -6.82 -4.43
C TYR A 840 -18.75 -5.63 -3.50
N VAL A 841 -17.77 -4.75 -3.32
CA VAL A 841 -17.92 -3.53 -2.51
C VAL A 841 -18.96 -2.59 -3.13
N LYS A 842 -18.93 -2.41 -4.46
CA LYS A 842 -19.96 -1.64 -5.17
C LYS A 842 -21.35 -2.23 -4.97
N LEU A 843 -21.49 -3.56 -5.01
CA LEU A 843 -22.78 -4.19 -4.76
C LEU A 843 -23.26 -3.95 -3.31
N LEU A 844 -22.39 -4.12 -2.32
CA LEU A 844 -22.68 -3.81 -0.92
C LEU A 844 -23.25 -2.40 -0.79
N THR A 845 -22.58 -1.41 -1.39
CA THR A 845 -23.00 -0.01 -1.25
C THR A 845 -24.24 0.35 -2.05
N GLN A 846 -24.53 -0.35 -3.15
CA GLN A 846 -25.80 -0.23 -3.89
C GLN A 846 -27.00 -0.74 -3.09
N LEU A 847 -26.80 -1.75 -2.23
CA LEU A 847 -27.87 -2.33 -1.42
C LEU A 847 -28.02 -1.60 -0.09
N PHE A 848 -26.93 -1.40 0.65
CA PHE A 848 -26.99 -0.99 2.06
C PHE A 848 -26.22 0.29 2.37
N GLY A 849 -25.62 0.91 1.35
CA GLY A 849 -24.64 1.98 1.55
C GLY A 849 -25.21 3.21 2.24
N ASP A 850 -26.50 3.48 2.11
CA ASP A 850 -27.22 4.59 2.73
C ASP A 850 -27.41 4.46 4.27
N ARG A 851 -26.98 3.35 4.86
CA ARG A 851 -26.99 3.10 6.31
C ARG A 851 -25.81 2.24 6.78
N ALA A 852 -24.76 2.13 5.97
CA ALA A 852 -23.62 1.28 6.26
C ALA A 852 -22.58 1.99 7.15
N LEU A 853 -22.17 1.30 8.23
CA LEU A 853 -20.95 1.60 8.96
C LEU A 853 -19.92 0.54 8.58
N ILE A 854 -18.81 0.95 7.97
CA ILE A 854 -17.78 0.07 7.42
C ILE A 854 -16.52 0.14 8.28
N ALA A 855 -16.20 -0.96 8.95
CA ALA A 855 -14.89 -1.25 9.50
C ALA A 855 -14.08 -1.99 8.43
N ASN A 856 -12.95 -1.42 8.01
CA ASN A 856 -12.13 -1.99 6.95
C ASN A 856 -10.73 -2.35 7.44
N ALA A 857 -10.33 -3.61 7.26
CA ALA A 857 -8.99 -4.09 7.59
C ALA A 857 -7.96 -3.45 6.66
N THR A 858 -6.73 -3.30 7.14
CA THR A 858 -5.63 -2.86 6.29
C THR A 858 -5.37 -3.89 5.18
N GLY A 859 -5.30 -3.45 3.93
CA GLY A 859 -5.12 -4.33 2.77
C GLY A 859 -5.46 -3.62 1.47
N CYS A 860 -5.69 -4.37 0.37
CA CYS A 860 -6.15 -3.76 -0.88
C CYS A 860 -7.36 -2.84 -0.68
N SER A 861 -8.34 -3.33 0.11
CA SER A 861 -9.60 -2.66 0.35
C SER A 861 -9.47 -1.33 1.09
N SER A 862 -8.52 -1.20 2.03
CA SER A 862 -8.26 0.09 2.65
C SER A 862 -7.48 1.04 1.72
N ILE A 863 -6.56 0.51 0.91
CA ILE A 863 -5.79 1.34 -0.03
C ILE A 863 -6.69 1.91 -1.11
N TYR A 864 -7.46 1.11 -1.84
CA TYR A 864 -8.37 1.69 -2.84
C TYR A 864 -9.58 2.39 -2.20
N GLY A 865 -9.88 2.12 -0.92
CA GLY A 865 -11.06 2.59 -0.19
C GLY A 865 -10.87 3.91 0.56
N GLY A 866 -9.64 4.26 0.95
CA GLY A 866 -9.37 5.41 1.80
C GLY A 866 -7.98 6.04 1.64
N ASN A 867 -7.24 5.72 0.57
CA ASN A 867 -5.95 6.36 0.32
C ASN A 867 -6.10 7.73 -0.37
N LEU A 868 -5.65 8.78 0.31
CA LEU A 868 -5.63 10.15 -0.19
C LEU A 868 -4.87 10.27 -1.52
N PRO A 869 -5.24 11.19 -2.43
CA PRO A 869 -6.04 12.40 -2.18
C PRO A 869 -7.56 12.24 -2.18
N THR A 870 -8.09 11.12 -2.67
CA THR A 870 -9.51 10.99 -3.02
C THR A 870 -10.17 9.79 -2.37
N THR A 871 -11.44 9.93 -2.00
CA THR A 871 -12.26 8.90 -1.35
C THR A 871 -13.35 8.40 -2.32
N PRO A 872 -13.51 7.07 -2.50
CA PRO A 872 -14.46 6.47 -3.46
C PRO A 872 -15.87 6.26 -2.92
N TYR A 873 -16.06 6.29 -1.60
CA TYR A 873 -17.38 6.14 -0.98
C TYR A 873 -18.20 7.41 -1.19
N CYS A 874 -19.42 7.27 -1.71
CA CYS A 874 -20.25 8.40 -2.13
C CYS A 874 -21.56 8.50 -1.34
N VAL A 875 -22.26 9.60 -1.55
CA VAL A 875 -23.58 9.85 -0.97
C VAL A 875 -24.68 9.82 -2.04
N ARG A 876 -25.90 9.50 -1.60
CA ARG A 876 -27.15 9.71 -2.35
C ARG A 876 -27.45 11.20 -2.48
N SER A 877 -28.45 11.52 -3.29
CA SER A 877 -28.97 12.88 -3.45
C SER A 877 -29.49 13.51 -2.14
N ASP A 878 -29.82 12.71 -1.12
CA ASP A 878 -30.26 13.17 0.20
C ASP A 878 -29.13 13.20 1.25
N GLY A 879 -27.87 13.08 0.81
CA GLY A 879 -26.67 13.15 1.66
C GLY A 879 -26.32 11.86 2.39
N LYS A 880 -27.12 10.79 2.29
CA LYS A 880 -26.85 9.52 2.98
C LYS A 880 -25.88 8.65 2.20
N GLY A 881 -24.90 8.06 2.88
CA GLY A 881 -23.92 7.17 2.28
C GLY A 881 -23.11 6.41 3.33
N PRO A 882 -22.16 5.57 2.89
CA PRO A 882 -21.38 4.74 3.81
C PRO A 882 -20.44 5.59 4.66
N SER A 883 -20.43 5.35 5.98
CA SER A 883 -19.36 5.80 6.85
C SER A 883 -18.28 4.74 6.88
N TRP A 884 -17.02 5.13 6.71
CA TRP A 884 -15.90 4.21 6.54
C TRP A 884 -14.76 4.57 7.49
N SER A 885 -14.14 3.56 8.09
CA SER A 885 -12.91 3.74 8.86
C SER A 885 -12.02 2.49 8.79
N ASN A 886 -10.71 2.72 8.83
CA ASN A 886 -9.68 1.70 8.95
C ASN A 886 -8.93 1.91 10.27
N SER A 887 -9.02 0.93 11.16
CA SER A 887 -8.22 0.89 12.40
C SER A 887 -6.84 0.33 12.08
N LEU A 888 -6.62 -0.98 12.23
CA LEU A 888 -5.35 -1.65 11.93
C LEU A 888 -5.56 -2.87 11.01
N PHE A 889 -4.55 -3.74 10.91
CA PHE A 889 -4.66 -4.96 10.10
C PHE A 889 -5.25 -6.10 10.91
N GLU A 890 -4.86 -6.19 12.18
CA GLU A 890 -5.10 -7.28 13.11
C GLU A 890 -6.46 -7.20 13.83
N ASP A 891 -7.05 -6.01 13.97
CA ASP A 891 -8.16 -5.74 14.90
C ASP A 891 -9.53 -5.46 14.24
N ASN A 892 -9.62 -5.62 12.92
CA ASN A 892 -10.76 -5.10 12.16
C ASN A 892 -12.11 -5.72 12.57
N ALA A 893 -12.12 -6.98 13.01
CA ALA A 893 -13.35 -7.61 13.47
C ALA A 893 -13.85 -6.94 14.76
N GLU A 894 -12.94 -6.75 15.70
CA GLU A 894 -13.15 -6.15 17.00
C GLU A 894 -13.53 -4.67 16.86
N PHE A 895 -12.94 -3.97 15.89
CA PHE A 895 -13.28 -2.60 15.57
C PHE A 895 -14.73 -2.46 15.08
N GLY A 896 -15.15 -3.31 14.13
CA GLY A 896 -16.55 -3.37 13.71
C GLY A 896 -17.51 -3.85 14.79
N PHE A 897 -17.06 -4.74 15.67
CA PHE A 897 -17.80 -5.15 16.86
C PHE A 897 -18.06 -3.96 17.80
N GLY A 898 -17.05 -3.13 18.03
CA GLY A 898 -17.20 -1.87 18.76
C GLY A 898 -18.25 -0.94 18.14
N MET A 899 -18.27 -0.81 16.81
CA MET A 899 -19.33 -0.06 16.10
C MET A 899 -20.71 -0.66 16.38
N ARG A 900 -20.86 -1.99 16.34
CA ARG A 900 -22.14 -2.67 16.63
C ARG A 900 -22.62 -2.44 18.06
N LEU A 901 -21.72 -2.52 19.05
CA LEU A 901 -22.06 -2.22 20.44
C LEU A 901 -22.57 -0.78 20.60
N SER A 902 -21.93 0.18 19.93
CA SER A 902 -22.35 1.58 19.95
C SER A 902 -23.74 1.77 19.31
N VAL A 903 -23.98 1.20 18.13
CA VAL A 903 -25.29 1.28 17.47
C VAL A 903 -26.38 0.64 18.36
N ASP A 904 -26.14 -0.53 18.96
CA ASP A 904 -27.09 -1.17 19.89
C ASP A 904 -27.48 -0.21 21.02
N GLN A 905 -26.48 0.36 21.70
CA GLN A 905 -26.69 1.22 22.87
C GLN A 905 -27.42 2.52 22.52
N ILE A 906 -27.05 3.15 21.41
CA ILE A 906 -27.67 4.42 20.99
C ILE A 906 -29.10 4.18 20.52
N THR A 907 -29.37 3.09 19.78
CA THR A 907 -30.73 2.72 19.38
C THR A 907 -31.61 2.43 20.61
N GLU A 908 -31.12 1.68 21.59
CA GLU A 908 -31.86 1.42 22.83
C GLU A 908 -32.17 2.73 23.58
N LYS A 909 -31.17 3.61 23.71
CA LYS A 909 -31.33 4.93 24.31
C LYS A 909 -32.37 5.78 23.58
N ALA A 910 -32.34 5.81 22.24
CA ALA A 910 -33.32 6.53 21.44
C ALA A 910 -34.74 5.98 21.68
N GLN A 911 -34.92 4.65 21.75
CA GLN A 911 -36.20 4.03 22.05
C GLN A 911 -36.69 4.34 23.48
N LEU A 912 -35.79 4.35 24.48
CA LEU A 912 -36.12 4.71 25.86
C LEU A 912 -36.57 6.17 25.98
N LEU A 913 -35.83 7.09 25.37
CA LEU A 913 -36.18 8.51 25.33
C LEU A 913 -37.50 8.72 24.59
N LEU A 914 -37.71 8.03 23.48
CA LEU A 914 -38.97 8.08 22.72
C LEU A 914 -40.17 7.60 23.56
N LYS A 915 -40.02 6.52 24.32
CA LYS A 915 -41.04 6.02 25.26
C LYS A 915 -41.31 7.00 26.41
N LYS A 916 -40.29 7.70 26.90
CA LYS A 916 -40.42 8.74 27.94
C LYS A 916 -41.16 9.97 27.40
N ILE A 917 -40.78 10.42 26.21
CA ILE A 917 -41.35 11.59 25.54
C ILE A 917 -42.81 11.34 25.13
N ARG A 918 -43.18 10.09 24.82
CA ARG A 918 -44.58 9.68 24.63
C ARG A 918 -45.49 10.08 25.80
N GLN A 919 -44.95 10.19 27.02
CA GLN A 919 -45.69 10.58 28.22
C GLN A 919 -45.82 12.12 28.37
N ASP A 920 -45.14 12.90 27.53
CA ASP A 920 -45.22 14.37 27.52
C ASP A 920 -46.55 14.82 26.88
N LYS A 921 -47.31 15.62 27.62
CA LYS A 921 -48.61 16.15 27.17
C LYS A 921 -48.49 16.99 25.89
N ASN A 922 -47.35 17.64 25.66
CA ASN A 922 -47.09 18.48 24.48
C ASN A 922 -46.93 17.68 23.18
N LEU A 923 -46.72 16.36 23.27
CA LEU A 923 -46.58 15.45 22.11
C LEU A 923 -47.67 14.38 22.03
N SER A 924 -48.75 14.55 22.79
CA SER A 924 -49.91 13.65 22.77
C SER A 924 -50.47 13.41 21.36
N SER A 925 -50.45 14.42 20.48
CA SER A 925 -50.87 14.34 19.08
C SER A 925 -49.96 13.48 18.18
N GLN A 926 -48.77 13.09 18.66
CA GLN A 926 -47.79 12.26 17.94
C GLN A 926 -47.76 10.81 18.45
N SER A 927 -48.62 10.43 19.40
CA SER A 927 -48.59 9.10 20.03
C SER A 927 -48.69 7.95 19.03
N ALA A 928 -49.52 8.09 17.98
CA ALA A 928 -49.66 7.09 16.93
C ALA A 928 -48.36 6.91 16.13
N LEU A 929 -47.73 8.00 15.70
CA LEU A 929 -46.44 7.97 15.00
C LEU A 929 -45.34 7.34 15.86
N ILE A 930 -45.33 7.63 17.16
CA ILE A 930 -44.39 7.04 18.11
C ILE A 930 -44.57 5.51 18.20
N ASP A 931 -45.81 5.02 18.28
CA ASP A 931 -46.09 3.57 18.27
C ASP A 931 -45.67 2.92 16.95
N GLU A 932 -45.96 3.57 15.82
CA GLU A 932 -45.56 3.10 14.50
C GLU A 932 -44.04 2.98 14.39
N ILE A 933 -43.27 3.94 14.94
CA ILE A 933 -41.80 3.91 14.96
C ILE A 933 -41.28 2.76 15.82
N LEU A 934 -41.87 2.54 17.01
CA LEU A 934 -41.45 1.50 17.95
C LEU A 934 -41.80 0.08 17.47
N ALA A 935 -42.90 -0.07 16.72
CA ALA A 935 -43.37 -1.35 16.18
C ALA A 935 -42.83 -1.66 14.76
N ALA A 936 -42.05 -0.75 14.15
CA ALA A 936 -41.60 -0.88 12.77
C ALA A 936 -40.65 -2.07 12.58
N VAL A 937 -41.03 -2.98 11.67
CA VAL A 937 -40.13 -4.01 11.14
C VAL A 937 -39.23 -3.39 10.09
N GLN A 938 -37.92 -3.63 10.16
CA GLN A 938 -36.90 -2.99 9.33
C GLN A 938 -36.00 -4.03 8.62
N LYS A 939 -36.60 -4.97 7.88
CA LYS A 939 -35.87 -6.08 7.21
C LYS A 939 -35.71 -5.92 5.69
N THR A 940 -36.44 -4.98 5.09
CA THR A 940 -36.42 -4.72 3.64
C THR A 940 -36.06 -3.27 3.37
N HIS A 941 -35.59 -2.98 2.15
CA HIS A 941 -35.18 -1.62 1.78
C HIS A 941 -36.36 -0.65 1.84
N GLU A 942 -37.55 -1.11 1.42
CA GLU A 942 -38.81 -0.35 1.47
C GLU A 942 -39.19 0.00 2.91
N GLN A 943 -39.12 -0.98 3.82
CA GLN A 943 -39.40 -0.78 5.24
C GLN A 943 -38.43 0.21 5.91
N ILE A 944 -37.15 0.20 5.51
CA ILE A 944 -36.16 1.16 6.00
C ILE A 944 -36.50 2.58 5.53
N GLU A 945 -36.92 2.75 4.27
CA GLU A 945 -37.36 4.07 3.77
C GLU A 945 -38.65 4.54 4.45
N ASP A 946 -39.60 3.64 4.71
CA ASP A 946 -40.81 3.95 5.48
C ASP A 946 -40.46 4.40 6.90
N GLN A 947 -39.53 3.72 7.57
CA GLN A 947 -39.06 4.13 8.89
C GLN A 947 -38.36 5.49 8.87
N ARG A 948 -37.55 5.78 7.84
CA ARG A 948 -36.95 7.10 7.68
C ARG A 948 -37.99 8.19 7.53
N GLU A 949 -39.02 7.97 6.72
CA GLU A 949 -40.13 8.91 6.58
C GLU A 949 -40.84 9.16 7.92
N ARG A 950 -41.02 8.11 8.75
CA ARG A 950 -41.57 8.25 10.11
C ARG A 950 -40.66 9.06 11.03
N VAL A 951 -39.36 8.78 11.02
CA VAL A 951 -38.37 9.49 11.85
C VAL A 951 -38.23 10.96 11.46
N GLU A 952 -38.23 11.28 10.16
CA GLU A 952 -38.23 12.68 9.70
C GLU A 952 -39.50 13.42 10.14
N LYS A 953 -40.68 12.77 10.06
CA LYS A 953 -41.92 13.33 10.62
C LYS A 953 -41.85 13.55 12.13
N LEU A 954 -41.14 12.69 12.88
CA LEU A 954 -40.94 12.82 14.33
C LEU A 954 -40.00 13.99 14.68
N LYS A 955 -38.93 14.22 13.90
CA LYS A 955 -37.95 15.29 14.17
C LYS A 955 -38.59 16.69 14.21
N VAL A 956 -39.59 16.96 13.35
CA VAL A 956 -40.27 18.26 13.26
C VAL A 956 -40.92 18.71 14.58
N PRO A 957 -41.81 17.92 15.22
CA PRO A 957 -42.36 18.27 16.53
C PRO A 957 -41.33 18.10 17.66
N LEU A 958 -40.37 17.17 17.55
CA LEU A 958 -39.33 16.96 18.56
C LEU A 958 -38.43 18.20 18.76
N ALA A 959 -38.11 18.93 17.68
CA ALA A 959 -37.37 20.19 17.74
C ALA A 959 -38.06 21.29 18.56
N LYS A 960 -39.36 21.13 18.87
CA LYS A 960 -40.13 22.08 19.69
C LYS A 960 -40.25 21.66 21.16
N VAL A 961 -39.82 20.44 21.51
CA VAL A 961 -39.85 19.92 22.89
C VAL A 961 -38.78 20.62 23.71
N LYS A 962 -39.19 21.24 24.82
CA LYS A 962 -38.25 21.85 25.78
C LYS A 962 -37.84 20.82 26.83
N GLY A 963 -36.55 20.54 26.92
CA GLY A 963 -35.96 19.72 27.98
C GLY A 963 -34.86 18.78 27.47
N PRO A 964 -33.97 18.31 28.36
CA PRO A 964 -32.80 17.52 27.97
C PRO A 964 -33.15 16.26 27.17
N ALA A 965 -34.24 15.56 27.53
CA ALA A 965 -34.64 14.33 26.85
C ALA A 965 -35.06 14.54 25.40
N GLY A 966 -35.79 15.64 25.10
CA GLY A 966 -36.24 15.96 23.75
C GLY A 966 -35.09 16.37 22.83
N GLN A 967 -34.17 17.20 23.35
CA GLN A 967 -32.96 17.61 22.63
C GLN A 967 -32.03 16.42 22.39
N GLU A 968 -31.81 15.60 23.41
CA GLU A 968 -30.97 14.41 23.30
C GLU A 968 -31.55 13.40 22.29
N LEU A 969 -32.87 13.15 22.32
CA LEU A 969 -33.50 12.30 21.31
C LEU A 969 -33.34 12.88 19.91
N LEU A 970 -33.41 14.20 19.73
CA LEU A 970 -33.28 14.82 18.42
C LEU A 970 -31.92 14.52 17.77
N GLU A 971 -30.84 14.61 18.55
CA GLU A 971 -29.47 14.33 18.11
C GLU A 971 -29.25 12.85 17.73
N ILE A 972 -30.00 11.92 18.34
CA ILE A 972 -29.85 10.48 18.11
C ILE A 972 -31.05 9.83 17.39
N ALA A 973 -32.04 10.60 16.96
CA ALA A 973 -33.28 10.08 16.37
C ALA A 973 -33.01 9.22 15.14
N ASP A 974 -31.94 9.50 14.41
CA ASP A 974 -31.51 8.71 13.26
C ASP A 974 -31.19 7.25 13.60
N TYR A 975 -30.87 6.93 14.86
CA TYR A 975 -30.64 5.55 15.31
C TYR A 975 -31.92 4.74 15.50
N LEU A 976 -33.10 5.35 15.36
CA LEU A 976 -34.37 4.62 15.23
C LEU A 976 -34.52 3.94 13.85
N VAL A 977 -33.70 4.36 12.87
CA VAL A 977 -33.49 3.68 11.59
C VAL A 977 -32.30 2.74 11.72
N ALA A 978 -32.52 1.45 11.48
CA ALA A 978 -31.51 0.41 11.63
C ALA A 978 -30.23 0.73 10.84
N LYS A 979 -29.06 0.58 11.48
CA LYS A 979 -27.75 0.70 10.83
C LYS A 979 -27.20 -0.68 10.48
N SER A 980 -26.50 -0.77 9.35
CA SER A 980 -25.87 -2.00 8.87
C SER A 980 -24.37 -1.93 9.13
N VAL A 981 -23.86 -2.76 10.05
CA VAL A 981 -22.43 -2.80 10.37
C VAL A 981 -21.75 -3.84 9.48
N TRP A 982 -20.78 -3.39 8.70
CA TRP A 982 -20.02 -4.20 7.76
C TRP A 982 -18.53 -4.21 8.11
N ILE A 983 -17.94 -5.40 8.11
CA ILE A 983 -16.54 -5.65 8.42
C ILE A 983 -15.88 -6.20 7.14
N LEU A 984 -15.07 -5.37 6.49
CA LEU A 984 -14.45 -5.66 5.19
C LEU A 984 -12.97 -5.99 5.36
N GLY A 985 -12.49 -7.03 4.69
CA GLY A 985 -11.05 -7.29 4.62
C GLY A 985 -10.68 -8.38 3.63
N GLY A 986 -9.39 -8.45 3.30
CA GLY A 986 -8.86 -9.49 2.42
C GLY A 986 -8.63 -10.82 3.13
N ASP A 987 -8.19 -11.84 2.38
CA ASP A 987 -7.89 -13.15 2.95
C ASP A 987 -6.77 -13.13 4.01
N GLY A 988 -5.73 -12.30 3.83
CA GLY A 988 -4.66 -12.21 4.83
C GLY A 988 -5.09 -11.69 6.20
N TRP A 989 -6.13 -10.87 6.26
CA TRP A 989 -6.73 -10.52 7.55
C TRP A 989 -7.54 -11.69 8.10
N ALA A 990 -8.51 -12.19 7.34
CA ALA A 990 -9.50 -13.13 7.85
C ALA A 990 -8.95 -14.54 8.15
N TYR A 991 -7.95 -14.98 7.39
CA TYR A 991 -7.38 -16.33 7.53
C TYR A 991 -6.19 -16.37 8.48
N ASP A 992 -5.43 -15.27 8.56
CA ASP A 992 -4.15 -15.18 9.25
C ASP A 992 -4.21 -14.25 10.47
N ILE A 993 -3.83 -12.97 10.31
CA ILE A 993 -3.52 -12.08 11.45
C ILE A 993 -4.73 -11.71 12.29
N GLY A 994 -5.89 -11.47 11.67
CA GLY A 994 -7.12 -11.10 12.35
C GLY A 994 -8.06 -12.27 12.61
N TYR A 995 -7.63 -13.51 12.35
CA TYR A 995 -8.50 -14.67 12.48
C TYR A 995 -9.02 -14.87 13.92
N GLY A 996 -8.17 -14.67 14.94
CA GLY A 996 -8.60 -14.81 16.34
C GLY A 996 -9.71 -13.82 16.73
N GLY A 997 -9.58 -12.57 16.29
CA GLY A 997 -10.60 -11.54 16.45
C GLY A 997 -11.88 -11.84 15.67
N LEU A 998 -11.73 -12.25 14.41
CA LEU A 998 -12.85 -12.64 13.55
C LEU A 998 -13.67 -13.79 14.15
N ASP A 999 -12.99 -14.85 14.61
CA ASP A 999 -13.60 -16.00 15.27
C ASP A 999 -14.41 -15.57 16.50
N HIS A 1000 -13.82 -14.76 17.38
CA HIS A 1000 -14.48 -14.25 18.57
C HIS A 1000 -15.73 -13.42 18.25
N VAL A 1001 -15.61 -12.50 17.29
CA VAL A 1001 -16.72 -11.60 16.91
C VAL A 1001 -17.86 -12.37 16.25
N LEU A 1002 -17.56 -13.34 15.38
CA LEU A 1002 -18.58 -14.22 14.80
C LEU A 1002 -19.23 -15.12 15.87
N ALA A 1003 -18.49 -15.59 16.87
CA ALA A 1003 -19.03 -16.37 17.97
C ALA A 1003 -19.93 -15.56 18.92
N SER A 1004 -19.84 -14.23 18.93
CA SER A 1004 -20.57 -13.36 19.87
C SER A 1004 -22.10 -13.35 19.69
N GLY A 1005 -22.61 -13.79 18.54
CA GLY A 1005 -24.04 -13.73 18.21
C GLY A 1005 -24.55 -12.31 17.86
N LYS A 1006 -23.69 -11.28 17.87
CA LYS A 1006 -24.08 -9.92 17.49
C LYS A 1006 -24.30 -9.79 15.98
N ASN A 1007 -25.24 -8.91 15.60
CA ASN A 1007 -25.58 -8.67 14.19
C ASN A 1007 -24.52 -7.80 13.49
N VAL A 1008 -23.53 -8.46 12.90
CA VAL A 1008 -22.48 -7.87 12.06
C VAL A 1008 -22.35 -8.65 10.77
N ASN A 1009 -21.99 -7.95 9.68
CA ASN A 1009 -21.81 -8.55 8.37
C ASN A 1009 -20.34 -8.51 7.96
N VAL A 1010 -19.69 -9.67 7.85
CA VAL A 1010 -18.31 -9.79 7.40
C VAL A 1010 -18.26 -10.05 5.90
N LEU A 1011 -17.47 -9.28 5.16
CA LEU A 1011 -17.15 -9.51 3.76
C LEU A 1011 -15.65 -9.78 3.60
N VAL A 1012 -15.31 -11.05 3.36
CA VAL A 1012 -13.95 -11.51 3.06
C VAL A 1012 -13.73 -11.51 1.56
N LEU A 1013 -12.85 -10.63 1.10
CA LEU A 1013 -12.42 -10.49 -0.30
C LEU A 1013 -11.25 -11.45 -0.55
N ASP A 1014 -11.55 -12.69 -0.87
CA ASP A 1014 -10.57 -13.78 -0.90
C ASP A 1014 -9.79 -13.78 -2.23
N THR A 1015 -8.59 -13.21 -2.19
CA THR A 1015 -7.63 -13.20 -3.30
C THR A 1015 -6.62 -14.33 -3.21
N GLU A 1016 -6.66 -15.13 -2.14
CA GLU A 1016 -5.76 -16.26 -1.87
C GLU A 1016 -4.27 -15.90 -1.78
N VAL A 1017 -3.94 -14.62 -1.62
CA VAL A 1017 -2.59 -14.09 -1.41
C VAL A 1017 -2.69 -12.72 -0.73
N TYR A 1018 -1.60 -12.23 -0.12
CA TYR A 1018 -1.53 -10.86 0.37
C TYR A 1018 -1.30 -9.89 -0.80
N SER A 1019 -2.39 -9.58 -1.50
CA SER A 1019 -2.38 -8.82 -2.75
C SER A 1019 -1.83 -7.39 -2.62
N ASN A 1020 -1.84 -6.78 -1.43
CA ASN A 1020 -1.33 -5.42 -1.22
C ASN A 1020 0.18 -5.34 -1.12
N THR A 1021 0.77 -6.27 -0.39
CA THR A 1021 2.19 -6.23 -0.04
C THR A 1021 3.10 -6.89 -1.07
N GLY A 1022 2.55 -7.43 -2.16
CA GLY A 1022 3.33 -8.02 -3.27
C GLY A 1022 2.92 -9.42 -3.68
N GLY A 1023 1.87 -10.00 -3.07
CA GLY A 1023 1.43 -11.36 -3.36
C GLY A 1023 2.17 -12.42 -2.54
N GLN A 1024 2.35 -12.16 -1.24
CA GLN A 1024 2.81 -13.18 -0.28
C GLN A 1024 1.75 -14.26 -0.08
N MET A 1025 2.20 -15.46 0.29
CA MET A 1025 1.27 -16.53 0.60
C MET A 1025 0.44 -16.17 1.84
N SER A 1026 -0.75 -16.75 1.91
CA SER A 1026 -1.65 -16.70 3.05
C SER A 1026 -2.08 -18.12 3.39
N LYS A 1027 -2.75 -18.32 4.53
CA LYS A 1027 -3.43 -19.60 4.76
C LYS A 1027 -4.56 -19.86 3.75
N ALA A 1028 -5.01 -18.84 3.03
CA ALA A 1028 -5.95 -18.95 1.92
C ALA A 1028 -5.31 -19.37 0.59
N THR A 1029 -3.98 -19.29 0.43
CA THR A 1029 -3.27 -19.75 -0.77
C THR A 1029 -3.45 -21.27 -0.97
N PRO A 1030 -3.78 -21.73 -2.19
CA PRO A 1030 -3.94 -23.16 -2.49
C PRO A 1030 -2.59 -23.90 -2.61
N MET A 1031 -2.66 -25.22 -2.54
CA MET A 1031 -1.50 -26.08 -2.80
C MET A 1031 -0.97 -25.88 -4.23
N GLY A 1032 0.35 -25.83 -4.40
CA GLY A 1032 1.01 -25.69 -5.69
C GLY A 1032 1.03 -24.28 -6.28
N ALA A 1033 0.31 -23.32 -5.71
CA ALA A 1033 0.46 -21.92 -6.12
C ALA A 1033 1.80 -21.37 -5.64
N ILE A 1034 2.51 -20.71 -6.56
CA ILE A 1034 3.66 -19.87 -6.23
C ILE A 1034 3.17 -18.51 -5.77
N ALA A 1035 3.68 -18.12 -4.62
CA ALA A 1035 3.55 -16.79 -4.04
C ALA A 1035 4.88 -16.45 -3.35
N LYS A 1036 5.04 -15.20 -2.91
CA LYS A 1036 6.18 -14.85 -2.06
C LYS A 1036 6.09 -15.63 -0.73
N PHE A 1037 7.21 -16.15 -0.24
CA PHE A 1037 7.31 -17.17 0.83
C PHE A 1037 6.81 -18.58 0.49
N ALA A 1038 6.39 -18.79 -0.77
CA ALA A 1038 6.05 -20.08 -1.34
C ALA A 1038 6.71 -20.24 -2.72
N ALA A 1039 7.99 -19.88 -2.85
CA ALA A 1039 8.68 -19.88 -4.14
C ALA A 1039 8.70 -21.25 -4.83
N ALA A 1040 8.65 -22.34 -4.06
CA ALA A 1040 8.60 -23.73 -4.55
C ALA A 1040 7.16 -24.30 -4.62
N GLY A 1041 6.16 -23.44 -4.64
CA GLY A 1041 4.74 -23.80 -4.54
C GLY A 1041 4.34 -24.17 -3.11
N LYS A 1042 3.20 -23.65 -2.64
CA LYS A 1042 2.72 -23.92 -1.28
C LYS A 1042 2.43 -25.43 -1.11
N PRO A 1043 3.02 -26.10 -0.09
CA PRO A 1043 2.86 -27.54 0.08
C PRO A 1043 1.59 -27.95 0.84
N LEU A 1044 0.83 -26.99 1.38
CA LEU A 1044 -0.37 -27.23 2.18
C LEU A 1044 -1.63 -26.81 1.45
N PHE A 1045 -2.75 -27.49 1.73
CA PHE A 1045 -4.07 -27.08 1.24
C PHE A 1045 -4.50 -25.72 1.81
N LYS A 1046 -5.49 -25.11 1.14
CA LYS A 1046 -6.16 -23.89 1.61
C LYS A 1046 -6.91 -24.18 2.92
N LYS A 1047 -6.76 -23.32 3.93
CA LYS A 1047 -7.59 -23.36 5.15
C LYS A 1047 -9.05 -23.16 4.76
N ASP A 1048 -9.95 -24.01 5.27
CA ASP A 1048 -11.39 -23.90 4.96
C ASP A 1048 -12.11 -23.05 6.03
N LEU A 1049 -11.98 -21.71 5.90
CA LEU A 1049 -12.58 -20.77 6.84
C LEU A 1049 -14.10 -20.91 6.91
N ALA A 1050 -14.74 -21.21 5.78
CA ALA A 1050 -16.18 -21.37 5.71
C ALA A 1050 -16.63 -22.58 6.55
N LEU A 1051 -15.96 -23.73 6.39
CA LEU A 1051 -16.26 -24.93 7.18
C LEU A 1051 -16.04 -24.71 8.68
N LEU A 1052 -14.94 -24.04 9.06
CA LEU A 1052 -14.67 -23.71 10.47
C LEU A 1052 -15.78 -22.85 11.09
N ALA A 1053 -16.34 -21.90 10.34
CA ALA A 1053 -17.44 -21.10 10.84
C ALA A 1053 -18.77 -21.88 10.87
N VAL A 1054 -19.00 -22.81 9.93
CA VAL A 1054 -20.24 -23.62 9.88
C VAL A 1054 -20.39 -24.46 11.16
N THR A 1055 -19.30 -24.85 11.83
CA THR A 1055 -19.38 -25.68 13.04
C THR A 1055 -20.06 -24.99 14.23
N TYR A 1056 -20.16 -23.65 14.24
CA TYR A 1056 -20.94 -22.94 15.26
C TYR A 1056 -22.44 -23.15 15.12
N GLY A 1057 -22.93 -23.41 13.90
CA GLY A 1057 -24.36 -23.56 13.59
C GLY A 1057 -25.18 -22.27 13.63
N SER A 1058 -24.72 -21.21 14.31
CA SER A 1058 -25.44 -19.95 14.51
C SER A 1058 -24.98 -18.77 13.64
N ILE A 1059 -24.03 -19.00 12.72
CA ILE A 1059 -23.46 -17.97 11.86
C ILE A 1059 -24.00 -18.16 10.44
N TYR A 1060 -24.53 -17.10 9.81
CA TYR A 1060 -24.85 -17.15 8.37
C TYR A 1060 -23.56 -17.14 7.55
N ILE A 1061 -23.37 -18.08 6.63
CA ILE A 1061 -22.14 -18.17 5.84
C ILE A 1061 -22.47 -18.33 4.36
N ALA A 1062 -21.82 -17.58 3.49
CA ALA A 1062 -21.95 -17.76 2.05
C ALA A 1062 -20.60 -17.76 1.36
N ARG A 1063 -20.38 -18.73 0.47
CA ARG A 1063 -19.25 -18.75 -0.47
C ARG A 1063 -19.76 -18.35 -1.85
N ILE A 1064 -19.25 -17.24 -2.38
CA ILE A 1064 -19.79 -16.60 -3.59
C ILE A 1064 -18.71 -16.37 -4.65
N ALA A 1065 -19.15 -16.29 -5.92
CA ALA A 1065 -18.32 -15.87 -7.05
C ALA A 1065 -19.18 -15.18 -8.12
N MET A 1066 -19.07 -13.86 -8.27
CA MET A 1066 -19.89 -13.07 -9.19
C MET A 1066 -19.75 -13.53 -10.65
N GLY A 1067 -18.55 -13.89 -11.08
CA GLY A 1067 -18.32 -14.34 -12.46
C GLY A 1067 -19.04 -15.65 -12.80
N ALA A 1068 -19.25 -16.51 -11.81
CA ALA A 1068 -19.91 -17.80 -11.95
C ALA A 1068 -21.44 -17.71 -11.82
N ASN A 1069 -21.95 -17.04 -10.78
CA ASN A 1069 -23.38 -16.90 -10.54
C ASN A 1069 -23.74 -15.53 -9.90
N PRO A 1070 -24.00 -14.50 -10.72
CA PRO A 1070 -24.37 -13.17 -10.24
C PRO A 1070 -25.63 -13.15 -9.34
N ALA A 1071 -26.61 -14.01 -9.63
CA ALA A 1071 -27.85 -14.08 -8.88
C ALA A 1071 -27.64 -14.69 -7.48
N GLN A 1072 -26.77 -15.70 -7.37
CA GLN A 1072 -26.40 -16.29 -6.07
C GLN A 1072 -25.63 -15.28 -5.20
N ALA A 1073 -24.68 -14.54 -5.79
CA ALA A 1073 -23.98 -13.47 -5.08
C ALA A 1073 -24.96 -12.43 -4.54
N GLN A 1074 -25.87 -11.93 -5.39
CA GLN A 1074 -26.92 -10.99 -5.00
C GLN A 1074 -27.79 -11.53 -3.85
N LYS A 1075 -28.21 -12.81 -3.92
CA LYS A 1075 -29.03 -13.46 -2.90
C LYS A 1075 -28.29 -13.57 -1.55
N ALA A 1076 -27.01 -13.93 -1.57
CA ALA A 1076 -26.21 -14.05 -0.36
C ALA A 1076 -26.08 -12.73 0.41
N PHE A 1077 -25.89 -11.59 -0.28
CA PHE A 1077 -25.84 -10.27 0.36
C PHE A 1077 -27.16 -9.92 1.05
N ILE A 1078 -28.29 -10.22 0.42
CA ILE A 1078 -29.63 -9.95 0.99
C ILE A 1078 -29.88 -10.83 2.21
N GLU A 1079 -29.62 -12.12 2.12
CA GLU A 1079 -29.84 -13.04 3.24
C GLU A 1079 -28.91 -12.75 4.43
N ALA A 1080 -27.63 -12.48 4.18
CA ALA A 1080 -26.66 -12.13 5.22
C ALA A 1080 -27.10 -10.91 6.02
N GLU A 1081 -27.57 -9.86 5.34
CA GLU A 1081 -28.01 -8.63 6.01
C GLU A 1081 -29.33 -8.80 6.76
N GLN A 1082 -30.25 -9.62 6.24
CA GLN A 1082 -31.53 -9.90 6.87
C GLN A 1082 -31.40 -10.83 8.08
N TYR A 1083 -30.34 -11.63 8.14
CA TYR A 1083 -30.07 -12.52 9.25
C TYR A 1083 -29.86 -11.72 10.55
N SER A 1084 -30.58 -12.10 11.59
CA SER A 1084 -30.53 -11.41 12.90
C SER A 1084 -29.41 -11.98 13.77
N GLY A 1085 -28.18 -11.93 13.27
CA GLY A 1085 -27.00 -12.50 13.91
C GLY A 1085 -25.74 -12.26 13.07
N PRO A 1086 -24.63 -12.91 13.40
CA PRO A 1086 -23.37 -12.76 12.69
C PRO A 1086 -23.44 -13.43 11.32
N SER A 1087 -22.94 -12.72 10.31
CA SER A 1087 -22.92 -13.17 8.92
C SER A 1087 -21.52 -13.06 8.33
N MET A 1088 -21.10 -14.02 7.51
CA MET A 1088 -19.83 -14.00 6.78
C MET A 1088 -20.00 -14.40 5.32
N ILE A 1089 -19.62 -13.50 4.42
CA ILE A 1089 -19.56 -13.74 2.97
C ILE A 1089 -18.10 -13.86 2.57
N ILE A 1090 -17.72 -14.99 1.96
CA ILE A 1090 -16.39 -15.23 1.40
C ILE A 1090 -16.50 -15.17 -0.12
N ALA A 1091 -15.96 -14.10 -0.69
CA ALA A 1091 -16.08 -13.75 -2.10
C ALA A 1091 -14.78 -14.04 -2.86
N TYR A 1092 -14.82 -14.96 -3.83
CA TYR A 1092 -13.67 -15.20 -4.70
C TYR A 1092 -13.34 -13.94 -5.50
N SER A 1093 -12.14 -13.40 -5.28
CA SER A 1093 -11.69 -12.11 -5.81
C SER A 1093 -10.43 -12.33 -6.64
N HIS A 1094 -10.58 -12.38 -7.96
CA HIS A 1094 -9.45 -12.58 -8.85
C HIS A 1094 -8.49 -11.38 -8.79
N CYS A 1095 -7.18 -11.62 -8.91
CA CYS A 1095 -6.16 -10.59 -8.71
C CYS A 1095 -5.07 -10.64 -9.77
N ILE A 1096 -4.40 -9.50 -10.01
CA ILE A 1096 -3.19 -9.43 -10.85
C ILE A 1096 -2.09 -10.38 -10.36
N ALA A 1097 -2.05 -10.69 -9.06
CA ALA A 1097 -1.11 -11.63 -8.46
C ALA A 1097 -1.33 -13.08 -8.92
N HIS A 1098 -2.49 -13.41 -9.48
CA HIS A 1098 -2.75 -14.72 -10.10
C HIS A 1098 -2.02 -14.84 -11.46
N GLY A 1099 -1.62 -13.71 -12.05
CA GLY A 1099 -0.98 -13.68 -13.36
C GLY A 1099 -1.92 -14.11 -14.48
N ILE A 1100 -3.12 -13.53 -14.49
CA ILE A 1100 -4.16 -13.72 -15.51
C ILE A 1100 -4.37 -12.45 -16.34
N ASN A 1101 -4.98 -12.58 -17.51
CA ASN A 1101 -5.55 -11.43 -18.21
C ASN A 1101 -6.82 -10.95 -17.47
N MET A 1102 -6.74 -9.79 -16.83
CA MET A 1102 -7.81 -9.23 -15.99
C MET A 1102 -9.12 -8.98 -16.75
N THR A 1103 -9.08 -8.81 -18.09
CA THR A 1103 -10.31 -8.71 -18.91
C THR A 1103 -11.19 -9.96 -18.79
N GLY A 1104 -10.57 -11.14 -18.71
CA GLY A 1104 -11.24 -12.44 -18.55
C GLY A 1104 -11.42 -12.88 -17.09
N GLY A 1105 -11.17 -12.02 -16.11
CA GLY A 1105 -11.17 -12.39 -14.69
C GLY A 1105 -12.49 -13.01 -14.21
N MET A 1106 -13.63 -12.50 -14.70
CA MET A 1106 -14.95 -13.07 -14.38
C MET A 1106 -15.14 -14.48 -14.94
N ASP A 1107 -14.58 -14.79 -16.10
CA ASP A 1107 -14.64 -16.15 -16.68
C ASP A 1107 -13.73 -17.10 -15.90
N GLN A 1108 -12.61 -16.60 -15.39
CA GLN A 1108 -11.74 -17.37 -14.50
C GLN A 1108 -12.43 -17.73 -13.19
N GLN A 1109 -13.26 -16.84 -12.62
CA GLN A 1109 -14.12 -17.20 -11.48
C GLN A 1109 -15.12 -18.30 -11.83
N GLN A 1110 -15.69 -18.25 -13.04
CA GLN A 1110 -16.61 -19.29 -13.51
C GLN A 1110 -15.90 -20.65 -13.62
N LYS A 1111 -14.69 -20.70 -14.17
CA LYS A 1111 -13.87 -21.93 -14.23
C LYS A 1111 -13.49 -22.45 -12.85
N ALA A 1112 -13.21 -21.56 -11.89
CA ALA A 1112 -12.94 -21.94 -10.50
C ALA A 1112 -14.14 -22.69 -9.88
N VAL A 1113 -15.37 -22.26 -10.16
CA VAL A 1113 -16.58 -22.97 -9.69
C VAL A 1113 -16.79 -24.27 -10.47
N GLN A 1114 -16.66 -24.24 -11.80
CA GLN A 1114 -16.87 -25.41 -12.66
C GLN A 1114 -15.90 -26.56 -12.40
N SER A 1115 -14.67 -26.27 -11.98
CA SER A 1115 -13.67 -27.28 -11.60
C SER A 1115 -13.87 -27.84 -10.19
N GLY A 1116 -14.82 -27.32 -9.41
CA GLY A 1116 -14.97 -27.64 -7.99
C GLY A 1116 -13.94 -26.98 -7.07
N TYR A 1117 -13.01 -26.21 -7.61
CA TYR A 1117 -12.03 -25.46 -6.82
C TYR A 1117 -12.72 -24.51 -5.83
N TRP A 1118 -13.80 -23.86 -6.28
CA TRP A 1118 -14.57 -22.90 -5.49
C TRP A 1118 -16.08 -23.28 -5.44
N PRO A 1119 -16.50 -24.26 -4.62
CA PRO A 1119 -17.92 -24.57 -4.48
C PRO A 1119 -18.71 -23.38 -3.93
N LEU A 1120 -19.84 -23.07 -4.55
CA LEU A 1120 -20.78 -22.06 -4.08
C LEU A 1120 -21.81 -22.69 -3.15
N PHE A 1121 -22.02 -22.09 -1.99
CA PHE A 1121 -23.05 -22.51 -1.04
C PHE A 1121 -23.47 -21.36 -0.12
N ARG A 1122 -24.60 -21.55 0.54
CA ARG A 1122 -25.10 -20.70 1.64
C ARG A 1122 -25.49 -21.58 2.81
N PHE A 1123 -25.04 -21.23 4.01
CA PHE A 1123 -25.45 -21.79 5.27
C PHE A 1123 -26.30 -20.76 6.00
N ASN A 1124 -27.60 -21.01 6.11
CA ASN A 1124 -28.57 -20.12 6.74
C ASN A 1124 -29.15 -20.77 8.00
N PRO A 1125 -28.74 -20.33 9.21
CA PRO A 1125 -29.22 -20.89 10.47
C PRO A 1125 -30.74 -20.82 10.67
N ASP A 1126 -31.43 -19.84 10.09
CA ASP A 1126 -32.88 -19.70 10.25
C ASP A 1126 -33.65 -20.89 9.67
N LEU A 1127 -33.09 -21.58 8.67
CA LEU A 1127 -33.73 -22.76 8.08
C LEU A 1127 -33.81 -23.94 9.06
N MET A 1128 -32.90 -24.04 10.03
CA MET A 1128 -33.00 -25.06 11.08
C MET A 1128 -34.26 -24.84 11.94
N LYS A 1129 -34.68 -23.60 12.16
CA LYS A 1129 -35.92 -23.28 12.89
C LYS A 1129 -37.16 -23.77 12.13
N GLU A 1130 -37.06 -23.88 10.82
CA GLU A 1130 -38.09 -24.43 9.92
C GLU A 1130 -37.98 -25.96 9.74
N GLY A 1131 -37.02 -26.64 10.40
CA GLY A 1131 -36.75 -28.06 10.20
C GLY A 1131 -36.12 -28.39 8.84
N LYS A 1132 -35.50 -27.41 8.18
CA LYS A 1132 -34.82 -27.56 6.89
C LYS A 1132 -33.31 -27.56 7.09
N ASN A 1133 -32.59 -28.17 6.16
CA ASN A 1133 -31.14 -28.16 6.17
C ASN A 1133 -30.60 -26.73 5.97
N PRO A 1134 -29.77 -26.22 6.89
CA PRO A 1134 -29.21 -24.88 6.79
C PRO A 1134 -28.23 -24.71 5.65
N LEU A 1135 -27.61 -25.77 5.13
CA LEU A 1135 -26.65 -25.72 4.01
C LEU A 1135 -27.34 -25.96 2.66
N GLN A 1136 -27.34 -24.96 1.79
CA GLN A 1136 -27.72 -25.09 0.38
C GLN A 1136 -26.47 -25.04 -0.49
N LEU A 1137 -26.18 -26.13 -1.19
CA LEU A 1137 -25.12 -26.17 -2.19
C LEU A 1137 -25.64 -25.58 -3.51
N ASP A 1138 -25.15 -24.39 -3.87
CA ASP A 1138 -25.61 -23.60 -5.02
C ASP A 1138 -24.79 -23.88 -6.31
N SER A 1139 -23.73 -24.68 -6.22
CA SER A 1139 -22.89 -25.10 -7.35
C SER A 1139 -23.13 -26.57 -7.71
N LYS A 1140 -22.95 -26.90 -8.99
CA LYS A 1140 -23.00 -28.29 -9.47
C LYS A 1140 -21.68 -29.00 -9.14
N ALA A 1141 -21.70 -30.33 -9.21
CA ALA A 1141 -20.49 -31.15 -9.16
C ALA A 1141 -19.44 -30.70 -10.19
N PRO A 1142 -18.14 -30.92 -9.94
CA PRO A 1142 -17.07 -30.55 -10.86
C PRO A 1142 -17.35 -31.07 -12.28
N GLY A 1143 -17.41 -30.16 -13.25
CA GLY A 1143 -17.71 -30.46 -14.65
C GLY A 1143 -16.49 -30.36 -15.58
N ILE A 1144 -15.39 -29.79 -15.10
CA ILE A 1144 -14.09 -29.74 -15.79
C ILE A 1144 -12.98 -30.20 -14.82
N PRO A 1145 -11.87 -30.76 -15.34
CA PRO A 1145 -10.67 -31.02 -14.54
C PRO A 1145 -10.12 -29.76 -13.85
N LEU A 1146 -9.41 -29.94 -12.72
CA LEU A 1146 -8.77 -28.84 -12.00
C LEU A 1146 -7.68 -28.15 -12.84
N GLU A 1147 -6.95 -28.92 -13.64
CA GLU A 1147 -5.89 -28.44 -14.55
C GLU A 1147 -6.40 -27.35 -15.52
N ASP A 1148 -7.61 -27.51 -16.06
CA ASP A 1148 -8.25 -26.55 -16.98
C ASP A 1148 -8.51 -25.18 -16.34
N TYR A 1149 -8.57 -25.12 -15.00
CA TYR A 1149 -8.66 -23.89 -14.25
C TYR A 1149 -7.28 -23.36 -13.84
N ILE A 1150 -6.47 -24.15 -13.13
CA ILE A 1150 -5.23 -23.67 -12.50
C ILE A 1150 -4.16 -23.31 -13.52
N TYR A 1151 -4.06 -24.03 -14.65
CA TYR A 1151 -3.12 -23.70 -15.72
C TYR A 1151 -3.63 -22.60 -16.66
N ASN A 1152 -4.62 -21.79 -16.24
CA ASN A 1152 -4.82 -20.46 -16.82
C ASN A 1152 -4.06 -19.38 -16.05
N GLU A 1153 -3.47 -19.70 -14.90
CA GLU A 1153 -2.87 -18.74 -13.98
C GLU A 1153 -1.34 -18.93 -13.93
N THR A 1154 -0.59 -17.84 -14.08
CA THR A 1154 0.89 -17.89 -14.08
C THR A 1154 1.43 -18.44 -12.76
N ARG A 1155 0.73 -18.22 -11.64
CA ARG A 1155 1.13 -18.71 -10.31
C ARG A 1155 1.23 -20.24 -10.21
N PHE A 1156 0.58 -21.00 -11.09
CA PHE A 1156 0.74 -22.47 -11.18
C PHE A 1156 1.66 -22.89 -12.33
N LYS A 1157 1.54 -22.24 -13.50
CA LYS A 1157 2.43 -22.51 -14.66
C LYS A 1157 3.90 -22.33 -14.33
N ALA A 1158 4.23 -21.29 -13.56
CA ALA A 1158 5.60 -21.05 -13.16
C ALA A 1158 6.18 -22.23 -12.36
N LEU A 1159 5.38 -22.96 -11.59
CA LEU A 1159 5.84 -24.15 -10.88
C LEU A 1159 6.02 -25.33 -11.83
N GLU A 1160 5.08 -25.51 -12.76
CA GLU A 1160 5.17 -26.53 -13.80
C GLU A 1160 6.46 -26.38 -14.63
N GLU A 1161 6.84 -25.15 -14.98
CA GLU A 1161 8.07 -24.87 -15.70
C GLU A 1161 9.34 -25.06 -14.84
N MET A 1162 9.31 -24.67 -13.56
CA MET A 1162 10.49 -24.73 -12.68
C MET A 1162 10.74 -26.10 -12.06
N ALA A 1163 9.66 -26.85 -11.75
CA ALA A 1163 9.70 -28.14 -11.06
C ALA A 1163 8.54 -29.04 -11.51
N PRO A 1164 8.58 -29.60 -12.75
CA PRO A 1164 7.46 -30.34 -13.35
C PRO A 1164 6.94 -31.51 -12.50
N GLU A 1165 7.83 -32.32 -11.93
CA GLU A 1165 7.45 -33.49 -11.11
C GLU A 1165 6.68 -33.07 -9.85
N ARG A 1166 7.13 -31.99 -9.19
CA ARG A 1166 6.47 -31.42 -8.01
C ARG A 1166 5.12 -30.82 -8.36
N ALA A 1167 5.03 -30.13 -9.50
CA ALA A 1167 3.78 -29.58 -10.00
C ALA A 1167 2.75 -30.69 -10.29
N ALA A 1168 3.15 -31.76 -10.95
CA ALA A 1168 2.30 -32.92 -11.23
C ALA A 1168 1.80 -33.60 -9.94
N MET A 1169 2.69 -33.75 -8.95
CA MET A 1169 2.32 -34.26 -7.62
C MET A 1169 1.27 -33.37 -6.94
N PHE A 1170 1.48 -32.05 -6.92
CA PHE A 1170 0.53 -31.11 -6.32
C PHE A 1170 -0.80 -31.03 -7.06
N LEU A 1171 -0.80 -31.12 -8.39
CA LEU A 1171 -2.03 -31.18 -9.19
C LEU A 1171 -2.87 -32.41 -8.79
N LYS A 1172 -2.24 -33.59 -8.71
CA LYS A 1172 -2.92 -34.83 -8.30
C LYS A 1172 -3.54 -34.70 -6.91
N LEU A 1173 -2.76 -34.28 -5.92
CA LEU A 1173 -3.23 -34.10 -4.54
C LEU A 1173 -4.35 -33.05 -4.45
N SER A 1174 -4.23 -31.96 -5.21
CA SER A 1174 -5.25 -30.91 -5.24
C SER A 1174 -6.55 -31.36 -5.90
N GLN A 1175 -6.47 -32.16 -6.97
CA GLN A 1175 -7.65 -32.72 -7.63
C GLN A 1175 -8.39 -33.70 -6.69
N GLU A 1176 -7.67 -34.55 -5.97
CA GLU A 1176 -8.21 -35.44 -4.94
C GLU A 1176 -8.91 -34.65 -3.83
N GLU A 1177 -8.26 -33.59 -3.32
CA GLU A 1177 -8.81 -32.73 -2.28
C GLU A 1177 -10.06 -31.96 -2.72
N VAL A 1178 -10.07 -31.42 -3.95
CA VAL A 1178 -11.24 -30.75 -4.53
C VAL A 1178 -12.44 -31.70 -4.57
N ASN A 1179 -12.23 -32.93 -5.04
CA ASN A 1179 -13.27 -33.95 -5.09
C ASN A 1179 -13.76 -34.35 -3.69
N ARG A 1180 -12.84 -34.51 -2.74
CA ARG A 1180 -13.15 -34.84 -1.33
C ARG A 1180 -13.97 -33.73 -0.67
N ARG A 1181 -13.53 -32.47 -0.79
CA ARG A 1181 -14.21 -31.30 -0.20
C ARG A 1181 -15.60 -31.10 -0.81
N PHE A 1182 -15.76 -31.27 -2.12
CA PHE A 1182 -17.08 -31.16 -2.75
C PHE A 1182 -18.04 -32.23 -2.20
N LYS A 1183 -17.62 -33.51 -2.12
CA LYS A 1183 -18.41 -34.60 -1.55
C LYS A 1183 -18.81 -34.34 -0.09
N MET A 1184 -17.91 -33.74 0.70
CA MET A 1184 -18.19 -33.37 2.08
C MET A 1184 -19.33 -32.35 2.17
N TYR A 1185 -19.27 -31.26 1.39
CA TYR A 1185 -20.39 -30.29 1.36
C TYR A 1185 -21.67 -30.88 0.79
N GLU A 1186 -21.58 -31.76 -0.19
CA GLU A 1186 -22.74 -32.49 -0.70
C GLU A 1186 -23.39 -33.36 0.39
N HIS A 1187 -22.58 -34.04 1.21
CA HIS A 1187 -23.08 -34.80 2.35
C HIS A 1187 -23.75 -33.89 3.38
N MET A 1188 -23.12 -32.77 3.73
CA MET A 1188 -23.69 -31.78 4.66
C MET A 1188 -25.02 -31.22 4.14
N ALA A 1189 -25.15 -30.95 2.83
CA ALA A 1189 -26.39 -30.47 2.21
C ALA A 1189 -27.53 -31.53 2.22
N LYS A 1190 -27.19 -32.81 2.42
CA LYS A 1190 -28.13 -33.94 2.48
C LYS A 1190 -28.43 -34.42 3.91
N MET A 1191 -27.78 -33.85 4.93
CA MET A 1191 -28.06 -34.17 6.33
C MET A 1191 -29.52 -33.85 6.67
N ASP A 1192 -30.14 -34.69 7.49
CA ASP A 1192 -31.52 -34.49 7.94
C ASP A 1192 -31.56 -33.57 9.18
N TYR A 1193 -32.40 -32.54 9.10
CA TYR A 1193 -32.67 -31.58 10.17
C TYR A 1193 -34.17 -31.52 10.51
N GLY A 1194 -34.94 -32.50 10.03
CA GLY A 1194 -36.32 -32.69 10.44
C GLY A 1194 -36.39 -32.89 11.95
N LYS A 1195 -37.48 -32.42 12.56
CA LYS A 1195 -37.75 -32.70 13.98
C LYS A 1195 -37.84 -34.22 14.14
N THR A 1196 -36.88 -34.84 14.82
CA THR A 1196 -37.09 -36.17 15.40
C THR A 1196 -38.31 -36.08 16.31
N ALA A 1197 -39.32 -36.91 16.02
CA ALA A 1197 -40.62 -36.93 16.67
C ALA A 1197 -40.54 -37.13 18.19
#